data_AF-A0A1G7Q4I0-F1
#
_entry.id   AF-A0A1G7Q4I0-F1
#
_cell.length_a   1.000
_cell.length_b   1.000
_cell.length_c   1.000
_cell.angle_alpha   90.00
_cell.angle_beta   90.00
_cell.angle_gamma   90.00
#
_symmetry.space_group_name_H-M   'P 1'
#
loop_
_entity.id
_entity.type
_entity.pdbx_description
1 polymer ?
#
loop_
_entity_poly.entity_id
_entity_poly.type
_entity_poly.pdbx_seq_one_letter_code
_entity_poly.pdbx_strand_id
1 'polypeptide(L)'
;MSQYFYLNDDKKWVGPYSVTRMIFAVIQSEIHLHTPVWSKKTSDGSSDHPSKCVRKRTIAHQLSFLPLWLFPVNTKAILQNWKRSIVKQFKRNDGTEAILANPIEAGNLLNGVALKHILPSLSAILDFNAGGKFEVTLSYFTREQEVKSSTFPAYIKHSEGKGFSFSIVMYTLPEVGGVMFKESYGLHRKLFLKNQSVIIEVAENSTSNFTTRYPYQPQVLKGNFSNLKTLTTSQYNNGFQRLIVSVNDTDFISPASIVQSSGQLVCDKEAFNSHESTMGPRFRVGISYIDMQIEGYRYHIYELKDYCLVIDSQQIQDHELFRIHSNAIRKGLAVLSGKYYADETYYLTSGDQNFENIDGLWYVFENATAISLRRIVNMVIYDQHGKDIEAELPQGSTFRDTMPIEIFENLCLKLIQEDEILRTAELVISAMDNPDPVQQGAMYSVALETITGLLSKINEDKLNPIPDKKLFKKLNDELKTVLNGYRGDISPEGMTIIGIKLGNLNSPTNRDKLVKTFYLYGIALTNDEIKTINERNTYLHGNSPLDAKFVFELSEISLKLHSLILKLLLKYIGYNGHIINLAVYAFAKDEVRLHDYIKNTQQIAIDGQAEMERLIDEDNKKAFEAAKDKWLKAIAEHTLSPIIEII
;
A
#
# COMPACT_ATOMS: atom_id res chain seq x y z
N MET A 1 32.88 23.26 -19.35
CA MET A 1 32.17 22.75 -20.56
C MET A 1 31.22 21.65 -20.14
N SER A 2 30.04 21.54 -20.74
CA SER A 2 29.10 20.46 -20.43
C SER A 2 29.70 19.11 -20.83
N GLN A 3 29.87 18.22 -19.85
CA GLN A 3 30.29 16.83 -20.06
C GLN A 3 29.04 15.95 -20.20
N TYR A 4 29.05 15.08 -21.21
CA TYR A 4 27.98 14.14 -21.51
C TYR A 4 28.48 12.71 -21.42
N PHE A 5 27.62 11.81 -21.00
CA PHE A 5 27.85 10.38 -20.99
C PHE A 5 26.65 9.71 -21.64
N TYR A 6 26.85 8.65 -22.40
CA TYR A 6 25.75 7.83 -22.89
C TYR A 6 25.91 6.39 -22.39
N LEU A 7 24.79 5.70 -22.18
CA LEU A 7 24.79 4.30 -21.79
C LEU A 7 24.87 3.46 -23.06
N ASN A 8 25.99 2.77 -23.28
CA ASN A 8 26.15 1.93 -24.47
C ASN A 8 25.33 0.64 -24.37
N ASP A 9 25.35 -0.17 -25.42
CA ASP A 9 24.62 -1.45 -25.48
C ASP A 9 25.10 -2.48 -24.43
N ASP A 10 26.31 -2.30 -23.90
CA ASP A 10 26.87 -3.10 -22.79
C ASP A 10 26.43 -2.62 -21.40
N LYS A 11 25.48 -1.66 -21.32
CA LYS A 11 25.06 -1.03 -20.06
C LYS A 11 26.22 -0.38 -19.29
N LYS A 12 27.25 0.08 -20.00
CA LYS A 12 28.37 0.87 -19.46
C LYS A 12 28.23 2.32 -19.87
N TRP A 13 28.43 3.23 -18.92
CA TRP A 13 28.47 4.66 -19.20
C TRP A 13 29.78 5.03 -19.89
N VAL A 14 29.68 5.55 -21.12
CA VAL A 14 30.84 5.94 -21.93
C VAL A 14 30.92 7.47 -22.01
N GLY A 15 32.09 8.03 -21.70
CA GLY A 15 32.34 9.46 -21.65
C GLY A 15 33.58 9.80 -20.78
N PRO A 16 33.79 11.08 -20.41
CA PRO A 16 32.98 12.24 -20.75
C PRO A 16 33.19 12.68 -22.21
N TYR A 17 32.10 13.03 -22.89
CA TYR A 17 32.07 13.58 -24.24
C TYR A 17 31.69 15.05 -24.25
N SER A 18 32.25 15.80 -25.20
CA SER A 18 31.72 17.10 -25.61
C SER A 18 30.46 16.93 -26.45
N VAL A 19 29.68 18.01 -26.66
CA VAL A 19 28.55 18.01 -27.60
C VAL A 19 28.96 17.51 -28.99
N THR A 20 30.12 17.95 -29.48
CA THR A 20 30.64 17.55 -30.80
C THR A 20 30.93 16.06 -30.88
N ARG A 21 31.53 15.46 -29.84
CA ARG A 21 31.73 14.01 -29.79
C ARG A 21 30.42 13.23 -29.65
N MET A 22 29.44 13.76 -28.91
CA MET A 22 28.10 13.15 -28.83
C MET A 22 27.43 13.09 -30.21
N ILE A 23 27.50 14.16 -30.99
CA ILE A 23 26.98 14.18 -32.37
C ILE A 23 27.72 13.17 -33.24
N PHE A 24 29.04 13.08 -33.11
CA PHE A 24 29.84 12.11 -33.85
C PHE A 24 29.46 10.66 -33.49
N ALA A 25 29.26 10.35 -32.22
CA ALA A 25 28.79 9.04 -31.76
C ALA A 25 27.37 8.70 -32.27
N VAL A 26 26.47 9.69 -32.40
CA VAL A 26 25.18 9.51 -33.09
C VAL A 26 25.37 9.17 -34.58
N ILE A 27 26.25 9.90 -35.28
CA ILE A 27 26.56 9.67 -36.70
C ILE A 27 27.16 8.28 -36.92
N GLN A 28 28.02 7.83 -36.00
CA GLN A 28 28.60 6.49 -35.99
C GLN A 28 27.61 5.40 -35.59
N SER A 29 26.35 5.75 -35.30
CA SER A 29 25.31 4.83 -34.82
C SER A 29 25.61 4.17 -33.48
N GLU A 30 26.53 4.72 -32.69
CA GLU A 30 26.78 4.29 -31.30
C GLU A 30 25.68 4.81 -30.35
N ILE A 31 25.04 5.93 -30.71
CA ILE A 31 23.94 6.52 -29.96
C ILE A 31 22.67 6.51 -30.82
N HIS A 32 21.67 5.77 -30.37
CA HIS A 32 20.35 5.68 -30.99
C HIS A 32 19.37 6.70 -30.40
N LEU A 33 18.21 6.85 -31.08
CA LEU A 33 17.13 7.74 -30.64
C LEU A 33 16.74 7.49 -29.18
N HIS A 34 16.78 6.24 -28.74
CA HIS A 34 16.38 5.80 -27.40
C HIS A 34 17.55 5.58 -26.42
N THR A 35 18.79 5.86 -26.84
CA THR A 35 19.96 5.69 -25.97
C THR A 35 19.86 6.65 -24.77
N PRO A 36 19.99 6.15 -23.53
CA PRO A 36 20.03 6.99 -22.35
C PRO A 36 21.28 7.85 -22.36
N VAL A 37 21.10 9.15 -22.14
CA VAL A 37 22.17 10.13 -22.05
C VAL A 37 22.06 10.86 -20.71
N TRP A 38 23.21 11.11 -20.10
CA TRP A 38 23.34 11.91 -18.90
C TRP A 38 24.24 13.11 -19.18
N SER A 39 23.94 14.24 -18.55
CA SER A 39 24.78 15.43 -18.64
C SER A 39 25.04 16.01 -17.26
N LYS A 40 26.25 16.52 -17.04
CA LYS A 40 26.58 17.21 -15.79
C LYS A 40 25.68 18.42 -15.53
N LYS A 41 25.17 19.08 -16.58
CA LYS A 41 24.27 20.24 -16.46
C LYS A 41 22.87 19.88 -15.96
N THR A 42 22.43 18.64 -16.19
CA THR A 42 21.14 18.11 -15.69
C THR A 42 21.30 17.34 -14.36
N SER A 43 22.52 17.22 -13.85
CA SER A 43 22.81 16.59 -12.57
C SER A 43 22.38 17.47 -11.39
N ASP A 44 22.54 16.96 -10.17
CA ASP A 44 22.41 17.70 -8.92
C ASP A 44 23.52 18.75 -8.69
N GLY A 45 24.47 18.86 -9.63
CA GLY A 45 25.57 19.82 -9.58
C GLY A 45 26.80 19.31 -8.84
N SER A 46 26.66 18.29 -8.00
CA SER A 46 27.73 17.67 -7.21
C SER A 46 28.32 16.41 -7.86
N SER A 47 27.57 15.74 -8.75
CA SER A 47 27.99 14.47 -9.35
C SER A 47 28.82 14.66 -10.63
N ASP A 48 29.99 14.02 -10.70
CA ASP A 48 30.86 14.03 -11.90
C ASP A 48 30.59 12.88 -12.88
N HIS A 49 29.78 11.89 -12.47
CA HIS A 49 29.52 10.68 -13.26
C HIS A 49 28.07 10.21 -13.08
N PRO A 50 27.39 9.67 -14.12
CA PRO A 50 26.02 9.18 -14.04
C PRO A 50 25.78 8.09 -13.00
N SER A 51 26.74 7.18 -12.79
CA SER A 51 26.61 6.14 -11.74
C SER A 51 26.58 6.70 -10.31
N LYS A 52 26.97 7.97 -10.14
CA LYS A 52 26.93 8.68 -8.86
C LYS A 52 25.74 9.64 -8.75
N CYS A 53 24.80 9.61 -9.70
CA CYS A 53 23.72 10.59 -9.78
C CYS A 53 22.35 9.91 -9.95
N VAL A 54 21.37 10.30 -9.13
CA VAL A 54 19.98 9.79 -9.19
C VAL A 54 19.11 10.58 -10.19
N ARG A 55 19.57 11.74 -10.69
CA ARG A 55 18.73 12.62 -11.52
C ARG A 55 18.45 12.04 -12.93
N LYS A 56 17.33 12.52 -13.48
CA LYS A 56 16.70 12.06 -14.73
C LYS A 56 17.69 11.87 -15.87
N ARG A 57 17.86 10.62 -16.24
CA ARG A 57 18.51 10.23 -17.50
C ARG A 57 17.59 10.66 -18.62
N THR A 58 18.14 11.40 -19.57
CA THR A 58 17.38 11.94 -20.67
C THR A 58 17.63 11.07 -21.88
N ILE A 59 16.58 10.77 -22.64
CA ILE A 59 16.79 10.00 -23.86
C ILE A 59 17.50 10.89 -24.89
N ALA A 60 18.45 10.37 -25.69
CA ALA A 60 19.25 11.16 -26.64
C ALA A 60 18.41 12.15 -27.47
N HIS A 61 17.26 11.73 -28.00
CA HIS A 61 16.38 12.59 -28.81
C HIS A 61 15.66 13.72 -28.03
N GLN A 62 15.67 13.67 -26.70
CA GLN A 62 15.13 14.71 -25.83
C GLN A 62 16.18 15.78 -25.50
N LEU A 63 17.45 15.54 -25.84
CA LEU A 63 18.48 16.57 -25.72
C LEU A 63 18.25 17.63 -26.79
N SER A 64 17.95 18.85 -26.36
CA SER A 64 17.63 19.97 -27.24
C SER A 64 18.73 20.32 -28.25
N PHE A 65 19.98 19.89 -28.00
CA PHE A 65 21.13 20.13 -28.87
C PHE A 65 21.44 18.96 -29.82
N LEU A 66 20.80 17.79 -29.68
CA LEU A 66 20.90 16.69 -30.64
C LEU A 66 19.73 16.82 -31.62
N PRO A 67 19.91 17.45 -32.79
CA PRO A 67 18.82 17.57 -33.74
C PRO A 67 18.22 16.21 -34.10
N LEU A 68 16.90 16.12 -34.05
CA LEU A 68 16.15 14.90 -34.39
C LEU A 68 16.46 14.38 -35.81
N TRP A 69 16.91 15.25 -36.73
CA TRP A 69 17.32 14.87 -38.08
C TRP A 69 18.62 14.05 -38.13
N LEU A 70 19.45 14.07 -37.07
CA LEU A 70 20.62 13.20 -36.94
C LEU A 70 20.21 11.73 -36.77
N PHE A 71 18.96 11.45 -36.40
CA PHE A 71 18.43 10.10 -36.27
C PHE A 71 17.66 9.74 -37.55
N PRO A 72 18.11 8.75 -38.34
CA PRO A 72 17.56 8.42 -39.67
C PRO A 72 16.05 8.10 -39.70
N VAL A 73 15.42 7.90 -38.55
CA VAL A 73 14.06 7.35 -38.40
C VAL A 73 12.96 8.42 -38.37
N ASN A 74 13.25 9.72 -38.27
CA ASN A 74 12.20 10.69 -37.86
C ASN A 74 12.11 12.01 -38.64
N THR A 75 12.20 11.96 -39.97
CA THR A 75 11.95 13.14 -40.83
C THR A 75 10.50 13.67 -40.78
N LYS A 76 9.51 12.89 -40.31
CA LYS A 76 8.09 13.31 -40.27
C LYS A 76 7.60 13.98 -38.98
N ALA A 77 8.30 13.86 -37.85
CA ALA A 77 7.87 14.42 -36.56
C ALA A 77 8.35 15.87 -36.30
N ILE A 78 9.16 16.41 -37.21
CA ILE A 78 10.00 17.61 -36.99
C ILE A 78 9.22 18.93 -37.04
N LEU A 79 7.98 18.99 -37.54
CA LEU A 79 7.28 20.27 -37.73
C LEU A 79 6.42 20.77 -36.55
N GLN A 80 6.10 19.95 -35.54
CA GLN A 80 5.11 20.34 -34.51
C GLN A 80 5.70 20.81 -33.16
N ASN A 81 6.93 20.42 -32.79
CA ASN A 81 7.48 20.68 -31.45
C ASN A 81 8.39 21.91 -31.36
N TRP A 82 8.82 22.48 -32.48
CA TRP A 82 9.80 23.57 -32.51
C TRP A 82 9.26 24.90 -31.95
N LYS A 83 7.92 25.04 -31.82
CA LYS A 83 7.28 26.29 -31.37
C LYS A 83 7.11 26.42 -29.85
N ARG A 84 7.42 25.40 -29.04
CA ARG A 84 7.21 25.42 -27.57
C ARG A 84 8.47 25.63 -26.73
N SER A 85 9.67 25.54 -27.30
CA SER A 85 10.90 25.46 -26.50
C SER A 85 11.66 26.78 -26.29
N ILE A 86 11.17 27.92 -26.79
CA ILE A 86 11.89 29.21 -26.76
C ILE A 86 11.52 30.12 -25.57
N VAL A 87 10.58 29.75 -24.69
CA VAL A 87 10.11 30.64 -23.59
C VAL A 87 10.54 30.21 -22.17
N LYS A 88 11.42 29.22 -21.98
CA LYS A 88 11.84 28.76 -20.63
C LYS A 88 13.34 28.80 -20.34
N GLN A 89 14.05 29.80 -20.85
CA GLN A 89 15.40 30.09 -20.39
C GLN A 89 15.50 31.57 -20.07
N PHE A 90 15.40 31.91 -18.78
CA PHE A 90 16.24 32.87 -18.05
C PHE A 90 15.62 33.10 -16.67
N LYS A 91 16.10 32.38 -15.66
CA LYS A 91 16.11 32.87 -14.28
C LYS A 91 17.54 32.73 -13.76
N ARG A 92 18.08 33.85 -13.29
CA ARG A 92 19.38 33.96 -12.63
C ARG A 92 19.24 33.47 -11.19
N ASN A 93 20.21 32.71 -10.72
CA ASN A 93 20.37 32.37 -9.32
C ASN A 93 21.12 33.52 -8.63
N ASP A 94 20.52 34.05 -7.56
CA ASP A 94 21.14 35.02 -6.68
C ASP A 94 22.00 34.29 -5.64
N GLY A 95 23.18 34.83 -5.34
CA GLY A 95 24.24 34.18 -4.57
C GLY A 95 23.95 33.90 -3.09
N THR A 96 22.75 34.18 -2.61
CA THR A 96 22.29 33.86 -1.25
C THR A 96 21.89 32.38 -1.08
N GLU A 97 21.56 31.67 -2.16
CA GLU A 97 21.26 30.23 -2.11
C GLU A 97 22.48 29.37 -1.71
N ALA A 98 23.70 29.81 -2.00
CA ALA A 98 24.91 29.02 -1.76
C ALA A 98 25.24 28.85 -0.26
N ILE A 99 24.83 29.80 0.59
CA ILE A 99 25.06 29.75 2.04
C ILE A 99 23.99 28.91 2.75
N LEU A 100 22.79 28.78 2.16
CA LEU A 100 21.71 27.88 2.61
C LEU A 100 21.78 26.48 1.97
N ALA A 101 22.69 26.26 1.02
CA ALA A 101 22.77 24.99 0.27
C ALA A 101 23.33 23.83 1.12
N ASN A 102 24.27 24.13 2.02
CA ASN A 102 24.89 23.11 2.85
C ASN A 102 24.06 22.86 4.11
N PRO A 103 23.69 21.61 4.41
CA PRO A 103 22.94 21.30 5.60
C PRO A 103 23.79 21.58 6.86
N ILE A 104 23.15 22.13 7.89
CA ILE A 104 23.74 22.28 9.21
C ILE A 104 23.89 20.89 9.81
N GLU A 105 25.11 20.52 10.23
CA GLU A 105 25.36 19.26 10.92
C GLU A 105 24.67 19.27 12.28
N ALA A 106 23.89 18.22 12.59
CA ALA A 106 23.22 18.07 13.86
C ALA A 106 24.18 17.68 15.01
N GLY A 107 25.43 18.14 15.00
CA GLY A 107 26.46 17.76 15.96
C GLY A 107 26.73 16.25 15.99
N ASN A 108 26.93 15.70 17.19
CA ASN A 108 27.31 14.29 17.39
C ASN A 108 26.19 13.26 17.09
N LEU A 109 24.99 13.69 16.68
CA LEU A 109 23.83 12.82 16.46
C LEU A 109 24.07 11.70 15.43
N LEU A 110 24.98 11.92 14.47
CA LEU A 110 25.26 10.96 13.40
C LEU A 110 26.61 10.23 13.55
N ASN A 111 27.33 10.45 14.65
CA ASN A 111 28.63 9.80 14.86
C ASN A 111 28.44 8.30 15.13
N GLY A 112 29.06 7.46 14.29
CA GLY A 112 28.99 6.00 14.41
C GLY A 112 27.68 5.38 13.88
N VAL A 113 26.81 6.16 13.25
CA VAL A 113 25.59 5.67 12.61
C VAL A 113 25.95 4.84 11.35
N ALA A 114 25.22 3.74 11.13
CA ALA A 114 25.45 2.85 9.99
C ALA A 114 25.18 3.57 8.66
N LEU A 115 26.12 3.39 7.71
CA LEU A 115 25.99 3.86 6.34
C LEU A 115 25.24 2.83 5.49
N LYS A 116 24.22 3.26 4.76
CA LYS A 116 23.51 2.45 3.75
C LYS A 116 23.78 2.98 2.35
N HIS A 117 24.18 2.07 1.45
CA HIS A 117 24.41 2.42 0.04
C HIS A 117 23.11 2.24 -0.75
N ILE A 118 22.49 3.36 -1.14
CA ILE A 118 21.20 3.39 -1.84
C ILE A 118 21.40 3.74 -3.31
N LEU A 119 22.43 4.53 -3.60
CA LEU A 119 22.74 4.99 -4.95
C LEU A 119 22.98 3.85 -5.95
N PRO A 120 23.67 2.73 -5.60
CA PRO A 120 23.81 1.60 -6.51
C PRO A 120 22.45 0.98 -6.89
N SER A 121 21.56 0.81 -5.91
CA SER A 121 20.19 0.30 -6.11
C SER A 121 19.38 1.19 -7.05
N LEU A 122 19.36 2.51 -6.79
CA LEU A 122 18.62 3.45 -7.63
C LEU A 122 19.23 3.56 -9.04
N SER A 123 20.56 3.49 -9.16
CA SER A 123 21.21 3.44 -10.48
C SER A 123 20.79 2.20 -11.25
N ALA A 124 20.82 1.02 -10.61
CA ALA A 124 20.40 -0.24 -11.23
C ALA A 124 18.95 -0.18 -11.72
N ILE A 125 18.03 0.36 -10.90
CA ILE A 125 16.63 0.58 -11.29
C ILE A 125 16.52 1.52 -12.48
N LEU A 126 17.23 2.64 -12.49
CA LEU A 126 17.21 3.57 -13.61
C LEU A 126 17.83 2.95 -14.89
N ASP A 127 18.83 2.07 -14.76
CA ASP A 127 19.49 1.37 -15.88
C ASP A 127 18.57 0.31 -16.50
N PHE A 128 17.76 -0.30 -15.65
CA PHE A 128 16.71 -1.23 -16.01
C PHE A 128 15.52 -0.51 -16.68
N ASN A 129 15.01 0.56 -16.08
CA ASN A 129 13.87 1.34 -16.58
C ASN A 129 14.16 2.07 -17.90
N ALA A 130 15.43 2.36 -18.19
CA ALA A 130 15.85 2.87 -19.49
C ALA A 130 15.40 1.98 -20.67
N GLY A 131 15.15 0.69 -20.43
CA GLY A 131 14.70 -0.26 -21.45
C GLY A 131 15.80 -0.53 -22.49
N GLY A 132 15.38 -0.81 -23.72
CA GLY A 132 16.29 -1.05 -24.82
C GLY A 132 15.74 -1.92 -25.94
N LYS A 133 16.61 -2.24 -26.89
CA LYS A 133 16.38 -3.21 -27.95
C LYS A 133 16.88 -4.59 -27.50
N PHE A 134 16.06 -5.60 -27.73
CA PHE A 134 16.30 -6.99 -27.37
C PHE A 134 15.90 -7.89 -28.54
N GLU A 135 16.27 -9.15 -28.44
CA GLU A 135 15.74 -10.26 -29.23
C GLU A 135 14.89 -11.14 -28.31
N VAL A 136 13.72 -11.52 -28.77
CA VAL A 136 12.82 -12.43 -28.04
C VAL A 136 12.56 -13.65 -28.89
N THR A 137 12.68 -14.83 -28.29
CA THR A 137 12.26 -16.09 -28.94
C THR A 137 10.84 -16.41 -28.50
N LEU A 138 9.92 -16.42 -29.46
CA LEU A 138 8.52 -16.76 -29.24
C LEU A 138 8.29 -18.22 -29.65
N SER A 139 7.64 -18.99 -28.78
CA SER A 139 7.17 -20.36 -29.07
C SER A 139 5.66 -20.34 -29.28
N TYR A 140 5.22 -20.60 -30.49
CA TYR A 140 3.82 -20.47 -30.91
C TYR A 140 3.29 -21.75 -31.56
N PHE A 141 1.97 -21.91 -31.56
CA PHE A 141 1.31 -23.04 -32.23
C PHE A 141 0.97 -22.68 -33.68
N THR A 142 1.29 -23.58 -34.60
CA THR A 142 0.85 -23.47 -35.99
C THR A 142 -0.64 -23.80 -36.12
N ARG A 143 -1.22 -23.54 -37.30
CA ARG A 143 -2.58 -24.03 -37.63
C ARG A 143 -2.72 -25.54 -37.51
N GLU A 144 -1.63 -26.28 -37.66
CA GLU A 144 -1.55 -27.74 -37.52
C GLU A 144 -1.25 -28.19 -36.09
N GLN A 145 -1.32 -27.27 -35.11
CA GLN A 145 -1.02 -27.50 -33.68
C GLN A 145 0.43 -27.91 -33.39
N GLU A 146 1.36 -27.70 -34.32
CA GLU A 146 2.78 -27.90 -34.08
C GLU A 146 3.37 -26.71 -33.32
N VAL A 147 4.29 -26.97 -32.38
CA VAL A 147 5.02 -25.90 -31.68
C VAL A 147 6.22 -25.49 -32.52
N LYS A 148 6.20 -24.28 -33.07
CA LYS A 148 7.35 -23.64 -33.74
C LYS A 148 7.92 -22.54 -32.85
N SER A 149 9.21 -22.25 -33.01
CA SER A 149 9.87 -21.13 -32.33
C SER A 149 10.59 -20.23 -33.32
N SER A 150 10.55 -18.92 -33.10
CA SER A 150 11.25 -17.95 -33.95
C SER A 150 11.70 -16.75 -33.13
N THR A 151 12.82 -16.15 -33.51
CA THR A 151 13.41 -15.01 -32.81
C THR A 151 13.06 -13.72 -33.53
N PHE A 152 12.63 -12.71 -32.76
CA PHE A 152 12.18 -11.42 -33.28
C PHE A 152 12.80 -10.27 -32.50
N PRO A 153 13.04 -9.11 -33.15
CA PRO A 153 13.44 -7.90 -32.44
C PRO A 153 12.28 -7.40 -31.56
N ALA A 154 12.60 -7.12 -30.31
CA ALA A 154 11.70 -6.57 -29.30
C ALA A 154 12.26 -5.24 -28.77
N TYR A 155 11.36 -4.29 -28.54
CA TYR A 155 11.68 -3.02 -27.89
C TYR A 155 10.88 -2.95 -26.60
N ILE A 156 11.55 -2.68 -25.49
CA ILE A 156 10.89 -2.45 -24.20
C ILE A 156 11.14 -1.03 -23.73
N LYS A 157 10.12 -0.45 -23.11
CA LYS A 157 10.17 0.89 -22.53
C LYS A 157 9.32 0.92 -21.27
N HIS A 158 9.93 1.32 -20.15
CA HIS A 158 9.21 1.60 -18.92
C HIS A 158 8.26 2.78 -19.12
N SER A 159 7.03 2.61 -18.65
CA SER A 159 6.00 3.64 -18.62
C SER A 159 5.44 3.69 -17.21
N GLU A 160 5.71 4.80 -16.52
CA GLU A 160 5.25 5.04 -15.14
C GLU A 160 3.76 4.73 -14.99
N GLY A 161 3.44 3.85 -14.03
CA GLY A 161 2.08 3.42 -13.72
C GLY A 161 1.45 2.45 -14.72
N LYS A 162 2.22 1.95 -15.71
CA LYS A 162 1.77 0.96 -16.71
C LYS A 162 2.76 -0.20 -16.90
N GLY A 163 3.86 -0.19 -16.16
CA GLY A 163 4.98 -1.10 -16.28
C GLY A 163 5.73 -1.03 -17.61
N PHE A 164 6.24 -2.17 -18.07
CA PHE A 164 7.11 -2.21 -19.25
C PHE A 164 6.30 -2.45 -20.52
N SER A 165 6.03 -1.37 -21.25
CA SER A 165 5.47 -1.48 -22.60
C SER A 165 6.47 -2.18 -23.53
N PHE A 166 5.99 -3.11 -24.35
CA PHE A 166 6.80 -3.79 -25.36
C PHE A 166 6.26 -3.58 -26.77
N SER A 167 7.15 -3.74 -27.75
CA SER A 167 6.85 -3.80 -29.17
C SER A 167 7.73 -4.84 -29.85
N ILE A 168 7.14 -5.95 -30.31
CA ILE A 168 7.84 -7.02 -31.03
C ILE A 168 7.51 -6.87 -32.51
N VAL A 169 8.54 -6.78 -33.35
CA VAL A 169 8.39 -6.52 -34.79
C VAL A 169 8.66 -7.80 -35.57
N MET A 170 7.65 -8.28 -36.28
CA MET A 170 7.68 -9.53 -37.07
C MET A 170 7.66 -9.18 -38.56
N TYR A 171 8.80 -9.32 -39.22
CA TYR A 171 8.91 -9.11 -40.68
C TYR A 171 8.34 -10.28 -41.47
N THR A 172 8.50 -11.50 -40.96
CA THR A 172 7.87 -12.72 -41.46
C THR A 172 6.74 -13.11 -40.52
N LEU A 173 5.54 -13.30 -41.07
CA LEU A 173 4.36 -13.68 -40.29
C LEU A 173 4.43 -15.17 -39.93
N PRO A 174 4.38 -15.53 -38.63
CA PRO A 174 4.25 -16.92 -38.25
C PRO A 174 2.85 -17.46 -38.61
N GLU A 175 2.76 -18.75 -38.95
CA GLU A 175 1.50 -19.43 -39.31
C GLU A 175 0.62 -19.74 -38.08
N VAL A 176 0.25 -18.71 -37.31
CA VAL A 176 -0.52 -18.87 -36.07
C VAL A 176 -2.01 -19.09 -36.31
N GLY A 177 -2.66 -19.88 -35.46
CA GLY A 177 -4.09 -20.21 -35.54
C GLY A 177 -5.03 -19.05 -35.18
N GLY A 178 -4.62 -18.14 -34.28
CA GLY A 178 -5.47 -17.04 -33.79
C GLY A 178 -4.72 -15.72 -33.64
N VAL A 179 -4.75 -14.85 -34.65
CA VAL A 179 -3.89 -13.66 -34.71
C VAL A 179 -4.19 -12.57 -33.67
N MET A 180 -5.36 -12.59 -33.01
CA MET A 180 -5.76 -11.56 -32.04
C MET A 180 -5.49 -11.94 -30.58
N PHE A 181 -4.98 -13.14 -30.33
CA PHE A 181 -4.74 -13.67 -28.98
C PHE A 181 -3.25 -13.69 -28.67
N LYS A 182 -2.84 -13.22 -27.49
CA LYS A 182 -1.44 -13.24 -27.05
C LYS A 182 -0.92 -14.68 -26.93
N GLU A 183 -1.82 -15.61 -26.63
CA GLU A 183 -1.58 -17.03 -26.46
C GLU A 183 -1.04 -17.67 -27.74
N SER A 184 -1.60 -17.25 -28.88
CA SER A 184 -1.20 -17.70 -30.21
C SER A 184 0.24 -17.34 -30.56
N TYR A 185 0.80 -16.31 -29.93
CA TYR A 185 2.21 -15.90 -30.12
C TYR A 185 3.12 -16.41 -29.00
N GLY A 186 2.60 -17.23 -28.06
CA GLY A 186 3.37 -17.73 -26.92
C GLY A 186 3.61 -16.71 -25.80
N LEU A 187 2.98 -15.53 -25.84
CA LEU A 187 3.23 -14.44 -24.88
C LEU A 187 2.67 -14.70 -23.46
N HIS A 188 1.93 -15.80 -23.27
CA HIS A 188 1.49 -16.29 -21.97
C HIS A 188 2.57 -17.14 -21.27
N ARG A 189 3.57 -17.61 -22.02
CA ARG A 189 4.66 -18.44 -21.50
C ARG A 189 5.79 -17.56 -20.97
N LYS A 190 6.75 -18.21 -20.30
CA LYS A 190 8.01 -17.58 -19.92
C LYS A 190 8.77 -17.14 -21.19
N LEU A 191 9.22 -15.90 -21.22
CA LEU A 191 9.98 -15.34 -22.34
C LEU A 191 11.38 -14.93 -21.88
N PHE A 192 12.34 -14.94 -22.81
CA PHE A 192 13.69 -14.44 -22.57
C PHE A 192 13.99 -13.33 -23.58
N LEU A 193 14.20 -12.12 -23.08
CA LEU A 193 14.66 -10.96 -23.84
C LEU A 193 16.19 -10.94 -23.75
N LYS A 194 16.87 -11.06 -24.89
CA LYS A 194 18.33 -11.12 -24.96
C LYS A 194 18.89 -9.90 -25.69
N ASN A 195 19.91 -9.30 -25.10
CA ASN A 195 20.78 -8.30 -25.70
C ASN A 195 22.24 -8.85 -25.54
N GLN A 196 23.22 -8.25 -26.22
CA GLN A 196 24.64 -8.59 -26.08
C GLN A 196 25.14 -8.73 -24.63
N SER A 197 24.62 -7.93 -23.69
CA SER A 197 25.11 -7.86 -22.31
C SER A 197 24.12 -8.35 -21.26
N VAL A 198 22.82 -8.43 -21.57
CA VAL A 198 21.77 -8.69 -20.58
C VAL A 198 20.74 -9.69 -21.10
N ILE A 199 20.35 -10.62 -20.22
CA ILE A 199 19.20 -11.49 -20.40
C ILE A 199 18.14 -11.08 -19.37
N ILE A 200 16.92 -10.78 -19.84
CA ILE A 200 15.76 -10.51 -18.98
C ILE A 200 14.76 -11.64 -19.16
N GLU A 201 14.42 -12.31 -18.07
CA GLU A 201 13.33 -13.28 -18.02
C GLU A 201 12.02 -12.53 -17.76
N VAL A 202 11.03 -12.74 -18.62
CA VAL A 202 9.64 -12.32 -18.40
C VAL A 202 8.88 -13.52 -17.86
N ALA A 203 8.24 -13.36 -16.70
CA ALA A 203 7.54 -14.47 -16.07
C ALA A 203 6.29 -14.89 -16.87
N GLU A 204 5.80 -16.10 -16.60
CA GLU A 204 4.57 -16.59 -17.21
C GLU A 204 3.39 -15.67 -16.90
N ASN A 205 2.44 -15.60 -17.83
CA ASN A 205 1.21 -14.79 -17.73
C ASN A 205 1.44 -13.29 -17.46
N SER A 206 2.65 -12.78 -17.68
CA SER A 206 3.00 -11.38 -17.36
C SER A 206 2.62 -10.37 -18.45
N THR A 207 2.06 -10.85 -19.57
CA THR A 207 1.63 -10.02 -20.69
C THR A 207 0.20 -9.51 -20.49
N SER A 208 0.03 -8.19 -20.45
CA SER A 208 -1.28 -7.51 -20.40
C SER A 208 -1.43 -6.49 -21.53
N ASN A 209 -2.66 -5.97 -21.73
CA ASN A 209 -2.98 -4.96 -22.75
C ASN A 209 -2.48 -5.31 -24.16
N PHE A 210 -2.55 -6.59 -24.51
CA PHE A 210 -2.06 -7.09 -25.80
C PHE A 210 -2.87 -6.50 -26.96
N THR A 211 -2.17 -5.95 -27.94
CA THR A 211 -2.76 -5.47 -29.18
C THR A 211 -1.86 -5.80 -30.36
N THR A 212 -2.48 -6.08 -31.50
CA THR A 212 -1.79 -6.23 -32.77
C THR A 212 -2.68 -5.77 -33.91
N ARG A 213 -2.08 -5.47 -35.07
CA ARG A 213 -2.80 -5.16 -36.30
C ARG A 213 -2.48 -6.24 -37.33
N TYR A 214 -3.50 -6.97 -37.77
CA TYR A 214 -3.40 -8.02 -38.76
C TYR A 214 -4.42 -7.79 -39.89
N PRO A 215 -4.09 -8.07 -41.17
CA PRO A 215 -2.79 -8.47 -41.69
C PRO A 215 -1.95 -7.23 -42.07
N TYR A 216 -0.85 -6.97 -41.36
CA TYR A 216 0.13 -5.93 -41.74
C TYR A 216 1.54 -6.51 -41.71
N GLN A 217 2.39 -6.08 -42.64
CA GLN A 217 3.82 -6.40 -42.65
C GLN A 217 4.67 -5.10 -42.63
N PRO A 218 5.63 -4.95 -41.70
CA PRO A 218 5.87 -5.85 -40.57
C PRO A 218 4.70 -5.81 -39.57
N GLN A 219 4.36 -6.97 -38.99
CA GLN A 219 3.38 -7.05 -37.91
C GLN A 219 4.04 -6.60 -36.61
N VAL A 220 3.35 -5.76 -35.83
CA VAL A 220 3.83 -5.31 -34.53
C VAL A 220 2.91 -5.86 -33.45
N LEU A 221 3.50 -6.62 -32.52
CA LEU A 221 2.83 -7.03 -31.27
C LEU A 221 3.13 -5.98 -30.21
N LYS A 222 2.11 -5.48 -29.54
CA LYS A 222 2.25 -4.51 -28.44
C LYS A 222 1.55 -5.03 -27.19
N GLY A 223 2.02 -4.60 -26.04
CA GLY A 223 1.42 -4.90 -24.74
C GLY A 223 2.32 -4.38 -23.63
N ASN A 224 2.05 -4.83 -22.40
CA ASN A 224 2.87 -4.54 -21.24
C ASN A 224 3.34 -5.84 -20.58
N PHE A 225 4.55 -5.81 -20.01
CA PHE A 225 5.07 -6.84 -19.12
C PHE A 225 4.95 -6.38 -17.67
N SER A 226 4.35 -7.20 -16.81
CA SER A 226 4.17 -6.93 -15.38
C SER A 226 5.25 -7.56 -14.49
N ASN A 227 6.03 -8.52 -14.97
CA ASN A 227 7.03 -9.19 -14.14
C ASN A 227 8.26 -9.54 -14.99
N LEU A 228 9.39 -8.93 -14.64
CA LEU A 228 10.65 -9.05 -15.35
C LEU A 228 11.80 -9.21 -14.35
N LYS A 229 12.75 -10.09 -14.62
CA LYS A 229 13.92 -10.29 -13.75
C LYS A 229 15.20 -10.51 -14.54
N THR A 230 16.33 -10.09 -13.99
CA THR A 230 17.65 -10.17 -14.65
C THR A 230 18.40 -11.46 -14.33
N LEU A 231 18.00 -12.20 -13.30
CA LEU A 231 18.58 -13.49 -12.92
C LEU A 231 17.52 -14.61 -12.94
N THR A 232 17.98 -15.86 -12.89
CA THR A 232 17.10 -17.01 -12.63
C THR A 232 16.61 -16.99 -11.18
N THR A 233 15.45 -17.61 -10.90
CA THR A 233 14.88 -17.63 -9.53
C THR A 233 15.87 -18.17 -8.49
N SER A 234 16.58 -19.26 -8.80
CA SER A 234 17.56 -19.86 -7.88
C SER A 234 18.73 -18.94 -7.54
N GLN A 235 19.09 -18.02 -8.43
CA GLN A 235 20.16 -17.05 -8.18
C GLN A 235 19.74 -15.95 -7.20
N TYR A 236 18.44 -15.67 -7.05
CA TYR A 236 17.95 -14.72 -6.05
C TYR A 236 18.00 -15.29 -4.63
N ASN A 237 18.06 -16.60 -4.44
CA ASN A 237 17.85 -17.22 -3.13
C ASN A 237 19.05 -17.17 -2.17
N ASN A 238 20.21 -16.68 -2.64
CA ASN A 238 21.48 -16.73 -1.89
C ASN A 238 22.11 -15.34 -1.70
N GLY A 239 21.30 -14.30 -1.57
CA GLY A 239 21.78 -12.93 -1.35
C GLY A 239 20.97 -12.17 -0.31
N PHE A 240 21.51 -11.04 0.12
CA PHE A 240 20.74 -10.02 0.80
C PHE A 240 19.72 -9.46 -0.19
N GLN A 241 18.49 -9.24 0.29
CA GLN A 241 17.36 -8.75 -0.48
C GLN A 241 16.99 -7.34 -0.05
N ARG A 242 16.68 -6.49 -1.03
CA ARG A 242 16.14 -5.15 -0.81
C ARG A 242 14.90 -4.98 -1.66
N LEU A 243 13.81 -4.54 -1.06
CA LEU A 243 12.63 -4.06 -1.77
C LEU A 243 12.67 -2.54 -1.82
N ILE A 244 12.49 -1.96 -3.00
CA ILE A 244 12.20 -0.54 -3.19
C ILE A 244 10.83 -0.43 -3.84
N VAL A 245 9.91 0.27 -3.18
CA VAL A 245 8.60 0.63 -3.72
C VAL A 245 8.62 2.10 -4.07
N SER A 246 8.32 2.41 -5.33
CA SER A 246 8.13 3.80 -5.76
C SER A 246 6.79 4.30 -5.24
N VAL A 247 6.79 5.44 -4.56
CA VAL A 247 5.57 6.04 -4.02
C VAL A 247 5.27 7.33 -4.75
N ASN A 248 4.07 7.43 -5.33
CA ASN A 248 3.57 8.64 -5.98
C ASN A 248 2.49 9.27 -5.09
N ASP A 249 2.87 9.60 -3.86
CA ASP A 249 2.00 10.22 -2.85
C ASP A 249 2.74 11.41 -2.23
N THR A 250 2.17 12.61 -2.37
CA THR A 250 2.74 13.84 -1.82
C THR A 250 2.60 13.92 -0.29
N ASP A 251 1.74 13.09 0.28
CA ASP A 251 1.45 13.01 1.72
C ASP A 251 1.91 11.65 2.27
N PHE A 252 3.04 11.14 1.80
CA PHE A 252 3.58 9.85 2.25
C PHE A 252 3.69 9.80 3.78
N ILE A 253 3.14 8.73 4.37
CA ILE A 253 3.20 8.53 5.82
C ILE A 253 4.43 7.69 6.14
N SER A 254 5.41 8.33 6.78
CA SER A 254 6.62 7.68 7.28
C SER A 254 6.28 6.48 8.17
N PRO A 255 6.84 5.28 7.95
CA PRO A 255 6.67 4.13 8.83
C PRO A 255 7.01 4.46 10.29
N ALA A 256 8.05 5.28 10.51
CA ALA A 256 8.51 5.71 11.84
C ALA A 256 7.51 6.65 12.55
N SER A 257 6.48 7.15 11.85
CA SER A 257 5.39 7.92 12.46
C SER A 257 4.24 7.04 12.97
N ILE A 258 4.29 5.73 12.68
CA ILE A 258 3.27 4.74 13.06
C ILE A 258 3.87 3.76 14.05
N VAL A 259 5.05 3.22 13.71
CA VAL A 259 5.80 2.23 14.50
C VAL A 259 7.04 2.90 15.06
N GLN A 260 7.42 2.50 16.28
CA GLN A 260 8.57 3.04 16.96
C GLN A 260 9.86 2.90 16.13
N SER A 261 10.58 4.02 15.99
CA SER A 261 11.88 4.05 15.31
C SER A 261 12.95 3.39 16.18
N SER A 262 13.81 2.59 15.57
CA SER A 262 14.97 1.95 16.21
C SER A 262 16.21 2.86 16.23
N GLY A 263 16.21 3.95 15.44
CA GLY A 263 17.31 4.90 15.41
C GLY A 263 17.37 5.70 14.10
N GLN A 264 18.57 6.11 13.74
CA GLN A 264 18.87 6.81 12.50
C GLN A 264 19.82 5.98 11.62
N LEU A 265 19.76 6.16 10.31
CA LEU A 265 20.74 5.70 9.33
C LEU A 265 21.28 6.88 8.53
N VAL A 266 22.47 6.71 7.96
CA VAL A 266 23.04 7.65 6.99
C VAL A 266 23.07 6.98 5.64
N CYS A 267 22.61 7.66 4.60
CA CYS A 267 22.72 7.20 3.21
C CYS A 267 23.99 7.76 2.55
N ASP A 268 24.48 7.03 1.56
CA ASP A 268 25.59 7.44 0.70
C ASP A 268 25.34 8.75 -0.09
N LYS A 269 24.07 9.09 -0.34
CA LYS A 269 23.69 10.37 -0.96
C LYS A 269 23.23 11.38 0.09
N GLU A 270 23.98 12.49 0.21
CA GLU A 270 23.74 13.52 1.23
C GLU A 270 22.36 14.20 1.16
N ALA A 271 21.76 14.26 -0.03
CA ALA A 271 20.40 14.77 -0.19
C ALA A 271 19.35 13.97 0.61
N PHE A 272 19.59 12.67 0.86
CA PHE A 272 18.69 11.82 1.64
C PHE A 272 18.86 12.03 3.15
N ASN A 273 20.03 12.51 3.58
CA ASN A 273 20.33 12.75 4.99
C ASN A 273 19.85 14.11 5.50
N SER A 274 19.34 14.96 4.59
CA SER A 274 19.04 16.36 4.85
C SER A 274 17.55 16.66 4.77
N HIS A 275 17.03 17.33 5.79
CA HIS A 275 15.62 17.73 5.89
C HIS A 275 15.51 19.25 5.84
N GLU A 276 14.51 19.75 5.12
CA GLU A 276 14.21 21.18 5.06
C GLU A 276 13.39 21.56 6.28
N SER A 277 13.87 22.55 7.06
CA SER A 277 13.05 23.12 8.12
C SER A 277 12.05 24.13 7.53
N THR A 278 10.95 24.33 8.24
CA THR A 278 9.94 25.36 7.92
C THR A 278 10.53 26.78 7.85
N MET A 279 11.66 27.01 8.52
CA MET A 279 12.35 28.30 8.57
C MET A 279 13.38 28.48 7.44
N GLY A 280 13.60 27.47 6.59
CA GLY A 280 14.52 27.53 5.44
C GLY A 280 15.87 26.79 5.61
N PRO A 281 16.51 26.72 6.79
CA PRO A 281 17.72 25.93 6.97
C PRO A 281 17.50 24.43 6.70
N ARG A 282 18.49 23.79 6.11
CA ARG A 282 18.55 22.33 5.97
C ARG A 282 19.34 21.74 7.13
N PHE A 283 18.85 20.67 7.73
CA PHE A 283 19.55 19.96 8.80
C PHE A 283 19.90 18.55 8.35
N ARG A 284 21.13 18.13 8.64
CA ARG A 284 21.58 16.76 8.43
C ARG A 284 21.21 15.93 9.65
N VAL A 285 20.10 15.19 9.57
CA VAL A 285 19.59 14.35 10.68
C VAL A 285 19.56 12.86 10.35
N GLY A 286 19.91 12.47 9.13
CA GLY A 286 19.81 11.09 8.67
C GLY A 286 18.39 10.70 8.31
N ILE A 287 18.12 9.39 8.29
CA ILE A 287 16.79 8.82 8.08
C ILE A 287 16.42 7.90 9.24
N SER A 288 15.19 8.07 9.75
CA SER A 288 14.65 7.15 10.76
C SER A 288 14.40 5.79 10.13
N TYR A 289 14.63 4.72 10.90
CA TYR A 289 14.37 3.35 10.45
C TYR A 289 13.77 2.49 11.56
N ILE A 290 13.09 1.43 11.15
CA ILE A 290 12.56 0.39 12.03
C ILE A 290 13.40 -0.86 11.82
N ASP A 291 13.98 -1.41 12.88
CA ASP A 291 14.65 -2.70 12.95
C ASP A 291 13.70 -3.71 13.58
N MET A 292 13.25 -4.69 12.81
CA MET A 292 12.27 -5.68 13.25
C MET A 292 12.64 -7.10 12.80
N GLN A 293 12.05 -8.10 13.44
CA GLN A 293 12.29 -9.51 13.18
C GLN A 293 10.98 -10.27 12.86
N ILE A 294 11.00 -11.08 11.80
CA ILE A 294 9.89 -11.96 11.40
C ILE A 294 10.46 -13.35 11.14
N GLU A 295 9.95 -14.36 11.85
CA GLU A 295 10.37 -15.77 11.75
C GLU A 295 11.90 -15.98 11.83
N GLY A 296 12.58 -15.16 12.64
CA GLY A 296 14.02 -15.22 12.82
C GLY A 296 14.83 -14.29 11.90
N TYR A 297 14.23 -13.76 10.83
CA TYR A 297 14.89 -12.87 9.87
C TYR A 297 14.74 -11.40 10.27
N ARG A 298 15.83 -10.64 10.20
CA ARG A 298 15.86 -9.21 10.56
C ARG A 298 15.72 -8.28 9.35
N TYR A 299 14.96 -7.21 9.52
CA TYR A 299 14.63 -6.24 8.48
C TYR A 299 14.87 -4.81 8.95
N HIS A 300 15.40 -3.97 8.06
CA HIS A 300 15.36 -2.51 8.23
C HIS A 300 14.31 -1.93 7.28
N ILE A 301 13.39 -1.14 7.82
CA ILE A 301 12.35 -0.44 7.05
C ILE A 301 12.57 1.06 7.21
N TYR A 302 12.65 1.78 6.11
CA TYR A 302 12.87 3.23 6.12
C TYR A 302 12.33 3.90 4.87
N GLU A 303 12.22 5.21 4.94
CA GLU A 303 11.80 6.06 3.83
C GLU A 303 12.99 6.84 3.26
N LEU A 304 12.96 7.07 1.95
CA LEU A 304 13.89 7.97 1.29
C LEU A 304 13.16 9.24 0.84
N LYS A 305 13.87 10.37 0.91
CA LYS A 305 13.47 11.63 0.28
C LYS A 305 13.28 11.37 -1.23
N ASP A 306 12.18 11.86 -1.79
CA ASP A 306 11.59 11.46 -3.10
C ASP A 306 10.62 10.25 -3.03
N TYR A 307 10.08 9.93 -1.84
CA TYR A 307 8.97 9.00 -1.61
C TYR A 307 9.25 7.58 -2.13
N CYS A 308 10.29 6.95 -1.59
CA CYS A 308 10.48 5.50 -1.75
C CYS A 308 10.39 4.82 -0.40
N LEU A 309 9.60 3.75 -0.32
CA LEU A 309 9.61 2.84 0.82
C LEU A 309 10.67 1.77 0.56
N VAL A 310 11.59 1.59 1.49
CA VAL A 310 12.68 0.61 1.39
C VAL A 310 12.58 -0.40 2.52
N ILE A 311 12.72 -1.70 2.17
CA ILE A 311 12.80 -2.80 3.12
C ILE A 311 14.07 -3.59 2.81
N ASP A 312 15.02 -3.63 3.74
CA ASP A 312 16.29 -4.34 3.61
C ASP A 312 16.33 -5.55 4.51
N SER A 313 16.68 -6.71 3.96
CA SER A 313 17.10 -7.84 4.78
C SER A 313 18.47 -7.58 5.40
N GLN A 314 18.64 -7.89 6.68
CA GLN A 314 19.96 -7.86 7.33
C GLN A 314 20.67 -9.21 7.28
N GLN A 315 20.08 -10.21 6.61
CA GLN A 315 20.58 -11.57 6.49
C GLN A 315 20.28 -12.12 5.09
N ILE A 316 21.10 -13.06 4.64
CA ILE A 316 20.84 -13.83 3.41
C ILE A 316 19.58 -14.68 3.63
N GLN A 317 18.68 -14.67 2.64
CA GLN A 317 17.44 -15.44 2.71
C GLN A 317 16.91 -15.78 1.31
N ASP A 318 15.99 -16.75 1.27
CA ASP A 318 15.22 -17.09 0.08
C ASP A 318 14.38 -15.91 -0.40
N HIS A 319 14.30 -15.73 -1.71
CA HIS A 319 13.63 -14.58 -2.30
C HIS A 319 12.11 -14.62 -2.13
N GLU A 320 11.48 -15.79 -2.28
CA GLU A 320 10.04 -15.89 -2.11
C GLU A 320 9.65 -15.67 -0.64
N LEU A 321 10.46 -16.15 0.30
CA LEU A 321 10.28 -15.84 1.71
C LEU A 321 10.38 -14.33 1.98
N PHE A 322 11.37 -13.65 1.40
CA PHE A 322 11.49 -12.20 1.49
C PHE A 322 10.25 -11.48 0.92
N ARG A 323 9.71 -11.95 -0.20
CA ARG A 323 8.49 -11.38 -0.81
C ARG A 323 7.28 -11.54 0.10
N ILE A 324 7.12 -12.70 0.74
CA ILE A 324 6.05 -12.94 1.71
C ILE A 324 6.18 -11.96 2.89
N HIS A 325 7.37 -11.87 3.50
CA HIS A 325 7.60 -11.00 4.66
C HIS A 325 7.43 -9.51 4.32
N SER A 326 8.01 -9.05 3.21
CA SER A 326 7.89 -7.65 2.77
C SER A 326 6.46 -7.29 2.36
N ASN A 327 5.67 -8.21 1.81
CA ASN A 327 4.25 -7.99 1.57
C ASN A 327 3.44 -7.89 2.88
N ALA A 328 3.73 -8.74 3.86
CA ALA A 328 3.10 -8.68 5.18
C ALA A 328 3.40 -7.35 5.88
N ILE A 329 4.66 -6.90 5.85
CA ILE A 329 5.07 -5.58 6.37
C ILE A 329 4.28 -4.46 5.70
N ARG A 330 4.22 -4.44 4.36
CA ARG A 330 3.50 -3.40 3.60
C ARG A 330 2.00 -3.39 3.91
N LYS A 331 1.36 -4.56 4.00
CA LYS A 331 -0.07 -4.68 4.37
C LYS A 331 -0.31 -4.25 5.82
N GLY A 332 0.57 -4.64 6.74
CA GLY A 332 0.51 -4.22 8.14
C GLY A 332 0.59 -2.69 8.26
N LEU A 333 1.58 -2.07 7.60
CA LEU A 333 1.68 -0.61 7.54
C LEU A 333 0.42 0.02 6.93
N ALA A 334 -0.10 -0.55 5.84
CA ALA A 334 -1.28 -0.02 5.16
C ALA A 334 -2.55 -0.05 6.00
N VAL A 335 -2.77 -1.12 6.77
CA VAL A 335 -3.90 -1.22 7.70
C VAL A 335 -3.84 -0.13 8.78
N LEU A 336 -2.65 0.25 9.22
CA LEU A 336 -2.45 1.28 10.25
C LEU A 336 -2.47 2.71 9.67
N SER A 337 -1.88 2.89 8.49
CA SER A 337 -1.69 4.17 7.83
C SER A 337 -2.89 4.62 7.00
N GLY A 338 -3.72 3.68 6.54
CA GLY A 338 -4.72 3.91 5.51
C GLY A 338 -4.15 4.02 4.09
N LYS A 339 -2.89 3.63 3.87
CA LYS A 339 -2.17 3.76 2.59
C LYS A 339 -1.34 2.52 2.25
N TYR A 340 -1.69 1.83 1.16
CA TYR A 340 -0.99 0.67 0.63
C TYR A 340 -0.29 1.00 -0.69
N TYR A 341 1.04 0.87 -0.73
CA TYR A 341 1.85 1.14 -1.91
C TYR A 341 2.30 -0.17 -2.56
N ALA A 342 1.92 -0.37 -3.83
CA ALA A 342 2.15 -1.63 -4.54
C ALA A 342 2.49 -1.50 -6.03
N ASP A 343 2.06 -0.43 -6.73
CA ASP A 343 2.13 -0.33 -8.20
C ASP A 343 3.45 -0.85 -8.80
N GLU A 344 4.58 -0.19 -8.51
CA GLU A 344 5.90 -0.56 -9.04
C GLU A 344 6.83 -0.96 -7.90
N THR A 345 7.14 -2.26 -7.86
CA THR A 345 8.07 -2.83 -6.88
C THR A 345 9.33 -3.35 -7.56
N TYR A 346 10.46 -3.04 -6.94
CA TYR A 346 11.78 -3.49 -7.38
C TYR A 346 12.41 -4.29 -6.25
N TYR A 347 12.56 -5.59 -6.45
CA TYR A 347 13.33 -6.44 -5.57
C TYR A 347 14.75 -6.57 -6.12
N LEU A 348 15.73 -6.31 -5.27
CA LEU A 348 17.15 -6.27 -5.59
C LEU A 348 17.86 -7.33 -4.75
N THR A 349 18.82 -8.03 -5.35
CA THR A 349 19.68 -8.98 -4.64
C THR A 349 21.13 -8.55 -4.72
N SER A 350 21.87 -8.79 -3.64
CA SER A 350 23.27 -8.42 -3.46
C SER A 350 23.98 -9.47 -2.60
N GLY A 351 25.21 -9.82 -2.95
CA GLY A 351 26.12 -10.60 -2.10
C GLY A 351 26.65 -9.80 -0.89
N ASP A 352 26.49 -8.48 -0.90
CA ASP A 352 26.88 -7.56 0.17
C ASP A 352 25.66 -7.01 0.94
N GLN A 353 25.75 -6.95 2.27
CA GLN A 353 24.67 -6.50 3.17
C GLN A 353 24.34 -5.01 3.00
N ASN A 354 25.32 -4.20 2.58
CA ASN A 354 25.14 -2.76 2.42
C ASN A 354 24.64 -2.38 1.01
N PHE A 355 24.57 -3.34 0.09
CA PHE A 355 24.16 -3.16 -1.30
C PHE A 355 25.08 -2.21 -2.08
N GLU A 356 26.39 -2.28 -1.83
CA GLU A 356 27.38 -1.54 -2.64
C GLU A 356 27.35 -1.96 -4.11
N ASN A 357 27.04 -3.23 -4.38
CA ASN A 357 26.88 -3.80 -5.71
C ASN A 357 25.53 -4.51 -5.79
N ILE A 358 24.89 -4.45 -6.97
CA ILE A 358 23.60 -5.10 -7.22
C ILE A 358 23.83 -6.24 -8.20
N ASP A 359 23.56 -7.47 -7.77
CA ASP A 359 23.75 -8.67 -8.58
C ASP A 359 22.53 -8.93 -9.49
N GLY A 360 21.33 -8.62 -8.99
CA GLY A 360 20.10 -8.85 -9.74
C GLY A 360 18.97 -7.91 -9.37
N LEU A 361 18.09 -7.70 -10.34
CA LEU A 361 16.91 -6.85 -10.22
C LEU A 361 15.69 -7.60 -10.73
N TRP A 362 14.65 -7.67 -9.90
CA TRP A 362 13.35 -8.26 -10.20
C TRP A 362 12.28 -7.18 -10.05
N TYR A 363 11.71 -6.79 -11.18
CA TYR A 363 10.60 -5.85 -11.26
C TYR A 363 9.26 -6.59 -11.24
N VAL A 364 8.34 -6.11 -10.40
CA VAL A 364 6.95 -6.59 -10.36
C VAL A 364 6.01 -5.38 -10.34
N PHE A 365 5.08 -5.37 -11.30
CA PHE A 365 3.93 -4.49 -11.34
C PHE A 365 2.78 -5.19 -10.61
N GLU A 366 2.52 -4.79 -9.37
CA GLU A 366 1.52 -5.44 -8.52
C GLU A 366 0.13 -4.78 -8.71
N ASN A 367 -0.82 -5.08 -7.81
CA ASN A 367 -2.13 -4.43 -7.81
C ASN A 367 -2.00 -2.92 -7.54
N ALA A 368 -3.05 -2.17 -7.90
CA ALA A 368 -3.08 -0.74 -7.71
C ALA A 368 -2.80 -0.33 -6.26
N THR A 369 -1.97 0.69 -6.09
CA THR A 369 -1.80 1.43 -4.84
C THR A 369 -3.17 1.94 -4.35
N ALA A 370 -3.45 1.76 -3.05
CA ALA A 370 -4.68 2.19 -2.40
C ALA A 370 -4.36 3.30 -1.41
N ILE A 371 -4.88 4.52 -1.60
CA ILE A 371 -4.55 5.68 -0.78
C ILE A 371 -5.82 6.26 -0.19
N SER A 372 -5.90 6.27 1.13
CA SER A 372 -6.99 6.88 1.86
C SER A 372 -6.48 7.77 2.99
N LEU A 373 -7.37 8.60 3.54
CA LEU A 373 -7.10 9.38 4.75
C LEU A 373 -7.50 8.62 6.03
N ARG A 374 -7.70 7.30 5.94
CA ARG A 374 -8.25 6.45 7.01
C ARG A 374 -7.16 5.94 7.96
N ARG A 375 -6.27 6.85 8.36
CA ARG A 375 -5.18 6.57 9.29
C ARG A 375 -5.75 6.37 10.70
N ILE A 376 -5.53 5.21 11.30
CA ILE A 376 -6.05 4.88 12.63
C ILE A 376 -5.07 5.17 13.75
N VAL A 377 -3.76 5.11 13.51
CA VAL A 377 -2.73 5.44 14.50
C VAL A 377 -2.07 6.74 14.07
N ASN A 378 -2.33 7.84 14.80
CA ASN A 378 -1.79 9.17 14.46
C ASN A 378 -1.49 9.98 15.72
N MET A 379 -0.20 10.04 16.05
CA MET A 379 0.33 10.81 17.18
C MET A 379 0.03 12.32 17.07
N VAL A 380 0.02 12.90 15.87
CA VAL A 380 -0.23 14.34 15.70
C VAL A 380 -1.67 14.67 16.07
N ILE A 381 -2.63 13.88 15.60
CA ILE A 381 -4.05 14.07 15.94
C ILE A 381 -4.26 13.79 17.44
N TYR A 382 -3.60 12.78 17.99
CA TYR A 382 -3.62 12.50 19.42
C TYR A 382 -3.13 13.70 20.25
N ASP A 383 -1.96 14.26 19.90
CA ASP A 383 -1.34 15.37 20.62
C ASP A 383 -2.13 16.67 20.49
N GLN A 384 -2.76 16.91 19.34
CA GLN A 384 -3.68 18.03 19.15
C GLN A 384 -4.90 17.86 20.06
N HIS A 385 -5.53 16.69 20.03
CA HIS A 385 -6.73 16.46 20.83
C HIS A 385 -6.47 16.46 22.34
N GLY A 386 -5.32 15.92 22.77
CA GLY A 386 -4.90 15.91 24.18
C GLY A 386 -4.48 17.28 24.73
N LYS A 387 -4.32 18.30 23.88
CA LYS A 387 -4.18 19.70 24.33
C LYS A 387 -5.53 20.39 24.49
N ASP A 388 -6.53 19.97 23.71
CA ASP A 388 -7.88 20.55 23.72
C ASP A 388 -8.75 19.97 24.84
N ILE A 389 -8.51 18.71 25.21
CA ILE A 389 -9.08 18.09 26.40
C ILE A 389 -7.98 18.14 27.46
N GLU A 390 -8.14 18.98 28.50
CA GLU A 390 -7.31 18.98 29.72
C GLU A 390 -7.45 17.66 30.53
N ALA A 391 -7.57 16.52 29.86
CA ALA A 391 -7.69 15.22 30.48
C ALA A 391 -6.38 14.89 31.18
N GLU A 392 -6.48 14.65 32.48
CA GLU A 392 -5.49 14.02 33.34
C GLU A 392 -5.13 12.64 32.76
N LEU A 393 -4.28 12.60 31.73
CA LEU A 393 -3.65 11.37 31.31
C LEU A 393 -2.86 10.85 32.51
N PRO A 394 -3.01 9.57 32.89
CA PRO A 394 -2.25 9.01 33.99
C PRO A 394 -0.75 9.29 33.77
N GLN A 395 -0.10 9.93 34.74
CA GLN A 395 1.34 10.18 34.66
C GLN A 395 2.07 8.85 34.39
N GLY A 396 2.91 8.82 33.35
CA GLY A 396 3.65 7.62 32.93
C GLY A 396 2.92 6.70 31.95
N SER A 397 1.77 7.10 31.41
CA SER A 397 1.08 6.33 30.37
C SER A 397 1.76 6.43 29.00
N THR A 398 2.07 5.28 28.39
CA THR A 398 2.70 5.14 27.06
C THR A 398 1.71 5.31 25.90
N PHE A 399 0.50 5.82 26.16
CA PHE A 399 -0.55 5.97 25.13
C PHE A 399 -0.20 7.02 24.06
N ARG A 400 0.78 7.88 24.35
CA ARG A 400 1.34 8.86 23.40
C ARG A 400 2.31 8.25 22.40
N ASP A 401 2.86 7.08 22.70
CA ASP A 401 3.95 6.53 21.91
C ASP A 401 3.46 5.92 20.59
N THR A 402 4.38 5.83 19.63
CA THR A 402 4.18 5.04 18.42
C THR A 402 4.00 3.57 18.77
N MET A 403 3.44 2.77 17.85
CA MET A 403 3.25 1.34 18.08
C MET A 403 4.60 0.67 18.39
N PRO A 404 4.71 -0.10 19.49
CA PRO A 404 5.92 -0.86 19.78
C PRO A 404 6.25 -1.83 18.65
N ILE A 405 7.55 -2.01 18.38
CA ILE A 405 8.02 -2.83 17.26
C ILE A 405 7.53 -4.28 17.42
N GLU A 406 7.55 -4.82 18.63
CA GLU A 406 7.17 -6.21 18.93
C GLU A 406 5.69 -6.47 18.63
N ILE A 407 4.84 -5.45 18.82
CA ILE A 407 3.41 -5.54 18.48
C ILE A 407 3.23 -5.52 16.96
N PHE A 408 4.01 -4.70 16.25
CA PHE A 408 4.00 -4.67 14.79
C PHE A 408 4.56 -5.94 14.16
N GLU A 409 5.60 -6.53 14.75
CA GLU A 409 6.13 -7.85 14.40
C GLU A 409 5.04 -8.92 14.54
N ASN A 410 4.31 -8.91 15.66
CA ASN A 410 3.20 -9.84 15.88
C ASN A 410 2.10 -9.67 14.82
N LEU A 411 1.74 -8.43 14.43
CA LEU A 411 0.82 -8.19 13.31
C LEU A 411 1.31 -8.83 12.01
N CYS A 412 2.58 -8.63 11.67
CA CYS A 412 3.17 -9.19 10.46
C CYS A 412 3.20 -10.73 10.50
N LEU A 413 3.53 -11.32 11.65
CA LEU A 413 3.50 -12.77 11.85
C LEU A 413 2.07 -13.33 11.67
N LYS A 414 1.06 -12.66 12.23
CA LYS A 414 -0.34 -13.06 12.06
C LYS A 414 -0.81 -12.97 10.60
N LEU A 415 -0.37 -11.96 9.86
CA LEU A 415 -0.66 -11.84 8.42
C LEU A 415 -0.03 -12.96 7.59
N ILE A 416 1.06 -13.59 8.06
CA ILE A 416 1.74 -14.69 7.38
C ILE A 416 1.12 -16.04 7.75
N GLN A 417 0.77 -16.23 9.02
CA GLN A 417 0.39 -17.53 9.58
C GLN A 417 -1.12 -17.80 9.56
N GLU A 418 -1.95 -16.75 9.50
CA GLU A 418 -3.41 -16.86 9.61
C GLU A 418 -4.09 -16.24 8.37
N ASP A 419 -4.54 -17.11 7.45
CA ASP A 419 -5.19 -16.71 6.18
C ASP A 419 -6.39 -15.78 6.42
N GLU A 420 -7.15 -16.00 7.50
CA GLU A 420 -8.27 -15.15 7.88
C GLU A 420 -7.82 -13.71 8.20
N ILE A 421 -6.67 -13.53 8.88
CA ILE A 421 -6.11 -12.20 9.19
C ILE A 421 -5.60 -11.53 7.91
N LEU A 422 -4.91 -12.28 7.05
CA LEU A 422 -4.46 -11.78 5.75
C LEU A 422 -5.64 -11.29 4.91
N ARG A 423 -6.71 -12.11 4.83
CA ARG A 423 -7.93 -11.77 4.09
C ARG A 423 -8.64 -10.56 4.69
N THR A 424 -8.72 -10.45 6.02
CA THR A 424 -9.28 -9.26 6.68
C THR A 424 -8.50 -8.00 6.31
N ALA A 425 -7.16 -8.05 6.31
CA ALA A 425 -6.32 -6.92 5.91
C ALA A 425 -6.52 -6.54 4.43
N GLU A 426 -6.56 -7.51 3.53
CA GLU A 426 -6.81 -7.28 2.09
C GLU A 426 -8.17 -6.64 1.82
N LEU A 427 -9.22 -7.10 2.51
CA LEU A 427 -10.55 -6.51 2.42
C LEU A 427 -10.57 -5.07 2.94
N VAL A 428 -9.87 -4.80 4.05
CA VAL A 428 -9.75 -3.45 4.60
C VAL A 428 -9.01 -2.52 3.64
N ILE A 429 -7.87 -2.95 3.08
CA ILE A 429 -7.07 -2.20 2.09
C ILE A 429 -7.87 -1.94 0.82
N SER A 430 -8.65 -2.92 0.36
CA SER A 430 -9.45 -2.76 -0.85
C SER A 430 -10.68 -1.86 -0.62
N ALA A 431 -11.26 -1.91 0.58
CA ALA A 431 -12.40 -1.06 0.94
C ALA A 431 -12.00 0.40 1.19
N MET A 432 -10.79 0.67 1.70
CA MET A 432 -10.37 2.04 2.01
C MET A 432 -10.26 2.97 0.81
N ASP A 433 -9.94 2.43 -0.37
CA ASP A 433 -9.79 3.16 -1.64
C ASP A 433 -11.08 3.15 -2.50
N ASN A 434 -12.08 2.36 -2.11
CA ASN A 434 -13.33 2.27 -2.87
C ASN A 434 -14.19 3.53 -2.66
N PRO A 435 -14.62 4.27 -3.70
CA PRO A 435 -15.40 5.49 -3.52
C PRO A 435 -16.88 5.24 -3.13
N ASP A 436 -17.41 4.03 -3.26
CA ASP A 436 -18.81 3.70 -2.99
C ASP A 436 -19.01 3.18 -1.55
N PRO A 437 -19.68 3.94 -0.65
CA PRO A 437 -19.89 3.55 0.74
C PRO A 437 -20.65 2.24 0.92
N VAL A 438 -21.50 1.85 -0.04
CA VAL A 438 -22.25 0.59 0.03
C VAL A 438 -21.32 -0.59 -0.19
N GLN A 439 -20.43 -0.50 -1.19
CA GLN A 439 -19.40 -1.51 -1.42
C GLN A 439 -18.40 -1.56 -0.26
N GLN A 440 -18.03 -0.41 0.29
CA GLN A 440 -17.21 -0.35 1.51
C GLN A 440 -17.87 -1.07 2.67
N GLY A 441 -19.13 -0.75 2.95
CA GLY A 441 -19.93 -1.41 3.99
C GLY A 441 -19.98 -2.92 3.80
N ALA A 442 -20.17 -3.40 2.57
CA ALA A 442 -20.15 -4.83 2.25
C ALA A 442 -18.77 -5.48 2.48
N MET A 443 -17.69 -4.86 2.04
CA MET A 443 -16.33 -5.39 2.21
C MET A 443 -15.92 -5.43 3.69
N TYR A 444 -16.22 -4.37 4.46
CA TYR A 444 -16.01 -4.36 5.90
C TYR A 444 -16.90 -5.36 6.64
N SER A 445 -18.13 -5.55 6.19
CA SER A 445 -19.02 -6.58 6.73
C SER A 445 -18.40 -7.98 6.63
N VAL A 446 -17.84 -8.31 5.48
CA VAL A 446 -17.14 -9.60 5.26
C VAL A 446 -15.84 -9.66 6.07
N ALA A 447 -15.09 -8.57 6.15
CA ALA A 447 -13.85 -8.51 6.94
C ALA A 447 -14.12 -8.73 8.45
N LEU A 448 -15.21 -8.13 8.97
CA LEU A 448 -15.66 -8.30 10.34
C LEU A 448 -16.12 -9.73 10.62
N GLU A 449 -16.87 -10.36 9.70
CA GLU A 449 -17.21 -11.79 9.81
C GLU A 449 -15.98 -12.68 9.83
N THR A 450 -15.00 -12.39 8.97
CA THR A 450 -13.79 -13.20 8.83
C THR A 450 -12.99 -13.21 10.13
N ILE A 451 -12.68 -12.03 10.67
CA ILE A 451 -11.91 -11.93 11.92
C ILE A 451 -12.69 -12.46 13.12
N THR A 452 -13.98 -12.14 13.25
CA THR A 452 -14.79 -12.64 14.38
C THR A 452 -15.01 -14.15 14.31
N GLY A 453 -15.09 -14.73 13.12
CA GLY A 453 -15.15 -16.18 12.91
C GLY A 453 -13.89 -16.88 13.41
N LEU A 454 -12.71 -16.37 13.04
CA LEU A 454 -11.42 -16.86 13.55
C LEU A 454 -11.35 -16.76 15.08
N LEU A 455 -11.60 -15.57 15.64
CA LEU A 455 -11.47 -15.34 17.08
C LEU A 455 -12.53 -16.11 17.90
N SER A 456 -13.72 -16.32 17.32
CA SER A 456 -14.74 -17.17 17.93
C SER A 456 -14.32 -18.63 17.98
N LYS A 457 -13.63 -19.13 16.95
CA LYS A 457 -13.09 -20.49 16.92
C LYS A 457 -11.98 -20.69 17.96
N ILE A 458 -11.13 -19.68 18.15
CA ILE A 458 -10.09 -19.67 19.18
C ILE A 458 -10.70 -19.71 20.60
N ASN A 459 -11.86 -19.06 20.80
CA ASN A 459 -12.53 -18.93 22.09
C ASN A 459 -13.85 -19.73 22.20
N GLU A 460 -13.97 -20.85 21.48
CA GLU A 460 -15.22 -21.63 21.38
C GLU A 460 -15.77 -22.05 22.75
N ASP A 461 -14.88 -22.39 23.67
CA ASP A 461 -15.18 -22.80 25.04
C ASP A 461 -15.84 -21.70 25.89
N LYS A 462 -15.56 -20.43 25.59
CA LYS A 462 -16.09 -19.27 26.33
C LYS A 462 -17.36 -18.68 25.71
N LEU A 463 -17.67 -19.05 24.47
CA LEU A 463 -18.80 -18.48 23.73
C LEU A 463 -20.07 -19.33 23.82
N ASN A 464 -19.93 -20.64 23.98
CA ASN A 464 -21.06 -21.57 24.01
C ASN A 464 -21.98 -21.33 25.22
N PRO A 465 -23.32 -21.38 25.05
CA PRO A 465 -24.27 -21.23 26.15
C PRO A 465 -24.08 -22.22 27.31
N ILE A 466 -23.64 -23.45 27.00
CA ILE A 466 -23.28 -24.50 27.95
C ILE A 466 -21.75 -24.72 27.86
N PRO A 467 -20.96 -24.13 28.77
CA PRO A 467 -19.49 -24.25 28.72
C PRO A 467 -18.98 -25.69 28.93
N ASP A 468 -19.67 -26.49 29.75
CA ASP A 468 -19.30 -27.88 30.00
C ASP A 468 -19.69 -28.79 28.81
N LYS A 469 -18.68 -29.15 28.02
CA LYS A 469 -18.82 -30.06 26.87
C LYS A 469 -19.39 -31.43 27.24
N LYS A 470 -19.11 -31.96 28.45
CA LYS A 470 -19.64 -33.25 28.91
C LYS A 470 -21.13 -33.15 29.22
N LEU A 471 -21.54 -32.09 29.91
CA LEU A 471 -22.94 -31.81 30.20
C LEU A 471 -23.75 -31.63 28.91
N PHE A 472 -23.24 -30.83 27.96
CA PHE A 472 -23.92 -30.66 26.68
C PHE A 472 -24.02 -31.97 25.90
N LYS A 473 -22.95 -32.78 25.86
CA LYS A 473 -22.98 -34.08 25.19
C LYS A 473 -24.09 -34.96 25.76
N LYS A 474 -24.20 -35.04 27.09
CA LYS A 474 -25.27 -35.81 27.77
C LYS A 474 -26.66 -35.32 27.35
N LEU A 475 -26.91 -34.00 27.43
CA LEU A 475 -28.18 -33.41 27.02
C LEU A 475 -28.50 -33.70 25.55
N ASN A 476 -27.53 -33.57 24.65
CA ASN A 476 -27.71 -33.80 23.22
C ASN A 476 -28.02 -35.27 22.92
N ASP A 477 -27.38 -36.21 23.61
CA ASP A 477 -27.63 -37.64 23.46
C ASP A 477 -29.05 -38.02 23.94
N GLU A 478 -29.51 -37.41 25.04
CA GLU A 478 -30.90 -37.55 25.53
C GLU A 478 -31.91 -37.01 24.50
N LEU A 479 -31.67 -35.81 23.96
CA LEU A 479 -32.55 -35.20 22.94
C LEU A 479 -32.59 -36.01 21.64
N LYS A 480 -31.46 -36.54 21.19
CA LYS A 480 -31.40 -37.42 20.01
C LYS A 480 -32.12 -38.74 20.23
N THR A 481 -32.07 -39.27 21.46
CA THR A 481 -32.82 -40.48 21.82
C THR A 481 -34.32 -40.24 21.72
N VAL A 482 -34.80 -39.10 22.23
CA VAL A 482 -36.21 -38.70 22.09
C VAL A 482 -36.59 -38.52 20.62
N LEU A 483 -35.77 -37.83 19.82
CA LEU A 483 -36.00 -37.62 18.39
C LEU A 483 -36.13 -38.96 17.63
N ASN A 484 -35.27 -39.93 17.93
CA ASN A 484 -35.32 -41.26 17.32
C ASN A 484 -36.61 -42.02 17.64
N GLY A 485 -37.29 -41.71 18.74
CA GLY A 485 -38.60 -42.26 19.07
C GLY A 485 -39.71 -41.89 18.09
N TYR A 486 -39.56 -40.78 17.36
CA TYR A 486 -40.54 -40.26 16.38
C TYR A 486 -40.20 -40.59 14.92
N ARG A 487 -39.30 -41.54 14.68
CA ARG A 487 -38.81 -41.87 13.33
C ARG A 487 -39.90 -42.37 12.37
N GLY A 488 -41.03 -42.85 12.91
CA GLY A 488 -42.21 -43.25 12.12
C GLY A 488 -43.18 -42.11 11.80
N ASP A 489 -43.12 -41.01 12.55
CA ASP A 489 -44.05 -39.88 12.45
C ASP A 489 -43.44 -38.68 11.70
N ILE A 490 -42.11 -38.63 11.57
CA ILE A 490 -41.35 -37.55 10.94
C ILE A 490 -40.68 -38.08 9.66
N SER A 491 -40.69 -37.28 8.60
CA SER A 491 -40.00 -37.63 7.36
C SER A 491 -38.49 -37.81 7.56
N PRO A 492 -37.82 -38.64 6.74
CA PRO A 492 -36.35 -38.81 6.81
C PRO A 492 -35.57 -37.50 6.69
N GLU A 493 -36.07 -36.58 5.87
CA GLU A 493 -35.48 -35.26 5.67
C GLU A 493 -35.70 -34.35 6.90
N GLY A 494 -36.89 -34.39 7.51
CA GLY A 494 -37.18 -33.71 8.77
C GLY A 494 -36.30 -34.21 9.93
N MET A 495 -36.10 -35.53 10.03
CA MET A 495 -35.19 -36.15 11.00
C MET A 495 -33.75 -35.65 10.84
N THR A 496 -33.30 -35.49 9.60
CA THR A 496 -31.96 -34.98 9.27
C THR A 496 -31.81 -33.52 9.71
N ILE A 497 -32.77 -32.66 9.34
CA ILE A 497 -32.75 -31.23 9.68
C ILE A 497 -32.77 -31.02 11.21
N ILE A 498 -33.65 -31.73 11.92
CA ILE A 498 -33.75 -31.59 13.38
C ILE A 498 -32.48 -32.15 14.05
N GLY A 499 -31.95 -33.28 13.57
CA GLY A 499 -30.69 -33.84 14.07
C GLY A 499 -29.52 -32.85 13.96
N ILE A 500 -29.41 -32.13 12.84
CA ILE A 500 -28.41 -31.06 12.64
C ILE A 500 -28.63 -29.93 13.65
N LYS A 501 -29.89 -29.47 13.83
CA LYS A 501 -30.21 -28.41 14.79
C LYS A 501 -29.88 -28.79 16.24
N LEU A 502 -30.15 -30.03 16.64
CA LEU A 502 -29.77 -30.54 17.96
C LEU A 502 -28.25 -30.59 18.14
N GLY A 503 -27.53 -31.01 17.09
CA GLY A 503 -26.06 -30.95 17.05
C GLY A 503 -25.52 -29.54 17.30
N ASN A 504 -26.20 -28.52 16.77
CA ASN A 504 -25.82 -27.12 16.87
C ASN A 504 -26.50 -26.37 18.03
N LEU A 505 -27.22 -27.06 18.93
CA LEU A 505 -28.03 -26.42 19.97
C LEU A 505 -27.18 -25.56 20.93
N ASN A 506 -25.93 -25.97 21.17
CA ASN A 506 -24.98 -25.24 22.01
C ASN A 506 -24.13 -24.22 21.24
N SER A 507 -24.45 -23.96 19.97
CA SER A 507 -23.77 -22.91 19.21
C SER A 507 -24.39 -21.55 19.57
N PRO A 508 -23.58 -20.53 19.88
CA PRO A 508 -24.08 -19.17 20.06
C PRO A 508 -24.68 -18.63 18.76
N THR A 509 -25.63 -17.71 18.87
CA THR A 509 -26.17 -17.03 17.68
C THR A 509 -25.09 -16.22 16.98
N ASN A 510 -25.22 -15.95 15.68
CA ASN A 510 -24.22 -15.15 14.95
C ASN A 510 -24.05 -13.74 15.56
N ARG A 511 -25.14 -13.13 16.01
CA ARG A 511 -25.10 -11.84 16.71
C ARG A 511 -24.33 -11.95 18.03
N ASP A 512 -24.61 -12.97 18.83
CA ASP A 512 -23.92 -13.18 20.11
C ASP A 512 -22.44 -13.48 19.89
N LYS A 513 -22.08 -14.25 18.85
CA LYS A 513 -20.68 -14.50 18.48
C LYS A 513 -19.94 -13.19 18.23
N LEU A 514 -20.51 -12.31 17.39
CA LEU A 514 -19.92 -11.00 17.10
C LEU A 514 -19.72 -10.19 18.37
N VAL A 515 -20.81 -9.91 19.08
CA VAL A 515 -20.82 -9.01 20.24
C VAL A 515 -19.97 -9.56 21.39
N LYS A 516 -20.09 -10.85 21.72
CA LYS A 516 -19.28 -11.47 22.78
C LYS A 516 -17.81 -11.53 22.43
N THR A 517 -17.44 -11.67 21.15
CA THR A 517 -16.03 -11.65 20.74
C THR A 517 -15.38 -10.33 21.15
N PHE A 518 -16.03 -9.17 20.95
CA PHE A 518 -15.49 -7.88 21.42
C PHE A 518 -15.25 -7.87 22.93
N TYR A 519 -16.23 -8.33 23.72
CA TYR A 519 -16.08 -8.38 25.18
C TYR A 519 -14.97 -9.33 25.64
N LEU A 520 -14.75 -10.46 24.94
CA LEU A 520 -13.66 -11.38 25.24
C LEU A 520 -12.27 -10.75 25.06
N TYR A 521 -12.16 -9.77 24.17
CA TYR A 521 -10.95 -8.99 23.94
C TYR A 521 -10.92 -7.67 24.72
N GLY A 522 -11.80 -7.51 25.71
CA GLY A 522 -11.84 -6.34 26.58
C GLY A 522 -12.38 -5.07 25.92
N ILE A 523 -13.04 -5.19 24.76
CA ILE A 523 -13.62 -4.05 24.04
C ILE A 523 -15.07 -3.87 24.48
N ALA A 524 -15.35 -2.77 25.16
CA ALA A 524 -16.72 -2.37 25.49
C ALA A 524 -17.39 -1.74 24.26
N LEU A 525 -18.50 -2.33 23.82
CA LEU A 525 -19.30 -1.78 22.72
C LEU A 525 -20.38 -0.83 23.24
N THR A 526 -20.52 0.31 22.57
CA THR A 526 -21.65 1.23 22.73
C THR A 526 -22.92 0.67 22.06
N ASN A 527 -24.09 1.22 22.43
CA ASN A 527 -25.35 0.83 21.79
C ASN A 527 -25.36 1.13 20.28
N ASP A 528 -24.70 2.20 19.87
CA ASP A 528 -24.58 2.60 18.46
C ASP A 528 -23.68 1.65 17.66
N GLU A 529 -22.57 1.20 18.25
CA GLU A 529 -21.73 0.16 17.64
C GLU A 529 -22.47 -1.18 17.53
N ILE A 530 -23.25 -1.57 18.54
CA ILE A 530 -24.10 -2.77 18.48
C ILE A 530 -25.13 -2.63 17.35
N LYS A 531 -25.72 -1.45 17.18
CA LYS A 531 -26.64 -1.16 16.07
C LYS A 531 -25.93 -1.31 14.72
N THR A 532 -24.75 -0.71 14.57
CA THR A 532 -23.91 -0.81 13.37
C THR A 532 -23.58 -2.27 13.02
N ILE A 533 -23.23 -3.09 14.03
CA ILE A 533 -22.98 -4.54 13.86
C ILE A 533 -24.23 -5.28 13.34
N ASN A 534 -25.44 -4.81 13.64
CA ASN A 534 -26.67 -5.42 13.11
C ASN A 534 -26.95 -4.97 11.67
N GLU A 535 -26.65 -3.70 11.33
CA GLU A 535 -26.84 -3.14 9.98
C GLU A 535 -25.97 -3.83 8.93
N ARG A 536 -24.84 -4.41 9.34
CA ARG A 536 -23.98 -5.31 8.55
C ARG A 536 -24.77 -6.38 7.77
N ASN A 537 -25.83 -6.95 8.34
CA ASN A 537 -26.61 -7.99 7.64
C ASN A 537 -27.26 -7.45 6.38
N THR A 538 -27.67 -6.18 6.39
CA THR A 538 -28.27 -5.53 5.23
C THR A 538 -27.27 -5.46 4.07
N TYR A 539 -26.02 -5.05 4.34
CA TYR A 539 -24.94 -5.04 3.35
C TYR A 539 -24.65 -6.43 2.77
N LEU A 540 -24.58 -7.46 3.61
CA LEU A 540 -24.30 -8.83 3.15
C LEU A 540 -25.41 -9.43 2.28
N HIS A 541 -26.65 -8.96 2.43
CA HIS A 541 -27.76 -9.36 1.57
C HIS A 541 -27.86 -8.52 0.29
N GLY A 542 -26.86 -7.68 -0.01
CA GLY A 542 -26.82 -6.83 -1.20
C GLY A 542 -27.76 -5.62 -1.13
N ASN A 543 -28.31 -5.34 0.05
CA ASN A 543 -29.15 -4.17 0.29
C ASN A 543 -28.34 -3.06 0.93
N SER A 544 -28.76 -1.81 0.72
CA SER A 544 -28.21 -0.67 1.44
C SER A 544 -29.04 -0.41 2.71
N PRO A 545 -28.42 -0.17 3.88
CA PRO A 545 -29.16 0.16 5.11
C PRO A 545 -29.92 1.48 5.00
N LEU A 546 -29.49 2.37 4.10
CA LEU A 546 -30.15 3.63 3.79
C LEU A 546 -30.29 3.83 2.27
N ASP A 547 -31.17 4.73 1.87
CA ASP A 547 -31.27 5.17 0.47
C ASP A 547 -29.93 5.80 0.02
N ALA A 548 -29.53 5.59 -1.23
CA ALA A 548 -28.25 6.03 -1.80
C ALA A 548 -28.04 7.54 -1.75
N LYS A 549 -29.12 8.32 -1.53
CA LYS A 549 -29.03 9.77 -1.28
C LYS A 549 -28.38 10.15 0.06
N PHE A 550 -28.31 9.22 1.02
CA PHE A 550 -27.68 9.40 2.34
C PHE A 550 -26.22 8.93 2.34
N VAL A 551 -25.43 9.45 1.39
CA VAL A 551 -24.03 9.03 1.17
C VAL A 551 -23.18 9.22 2.42
N PHE A 552 -23.40 10.30 3.17
CA PHE A 552 -22.65 10.62 4.38
C PHE A 552 -22.93 9.60 5.48
N GLU A 553 -24.20 9.32 5.75
CA GLU A 553 -24.63 8.39 6.79
C GLU A 553 -24.20 6.95 6.44
N LEU A 554 -24.25 6.57 5.17
CA LEU A 554 -23.69 5.29 4.69
C LEU A 554 -22.17 5.22 4.90
N SER A 555 -21.46 6.32 4.63
CA SER A 555 -20.02 6.42 4.89
C SER A 555 -19.71 6.29 6.37
N GLU A 556 -20.50 6.93 7.24
CA GLU A 556 -20.35 6.85 8.69
C GLU A 556 -20.50 5.40 9.20
N ILE A 557 -21.54 4.68 8.75
CA ILE A 557 -21.72 3.25 9.07
C ILE A 557 -20.50 2.44 8.61
N SER A 558 -20.00 2.68 7.40
CA SER A 558 -18.82 1.99 6.88
C SER A 558 -17.55 2.26 7.70
N LEU A 559 -17.35 3.50 8.17
CA LEU A 559 -16.21 3.90 8.98
C LEU A 559 -16.29 3.35 10.42
N LYS A 560 -17.50 3.22 10.97
CA LYS A 560 -17.72 2.53 12.24
C LYS A 560 -17.36 1.04 12.12
N LEU A 561 -17.80 0.37 11.06
CA LEU A 561 -17.41 -1.02 10.79
C LEU A 561 -15.88 -1.16 10.64
N HIS A 562 -15.23 -0.28 9.89
CA HIS A 562 -13.78 -0.23 9.79
C HIS A 562 -13.10 -0.11 11.17
N SER A 563 -13.56 0.83 11.98
CA SER A 563 -13.01 1.06 13.33
C SER A 563 -13.18 -0.18 14.21
N LEU A 564 -14.34 -0.84 14.18
CA LEU A 564 -14.60 -2.09 14.91
C LEU A 564 -13.67 -3.24 14.48
N ILE A 565 -13.43 -3.41 13.19
CA ILE A 565 -12.51 -4.43 12.67
C ILE A 565 -11.11 -4.19 13.21
N LEU A 566 -10.62 -2.95 13.14
CA LEU A 566 -9.27 -2.61 13.54
C LEU A 566 -9.09 -2.61 15.06
N LYS A 567 -10.09 -2.18 15.85
CA LYS A 567 -10.11 -2.37 17.31
C LYS A 567 -9.85 -3.82 17.67
N LEU A 568 -10.59 -4.74 17.03
CA LEU A 568 -10.51 -6.16 17.32
C LEU A 568 -9.17 -6.76 16.85
N LEU A 569 -8.70 -6.40 15.65
CA LEU A 569 -7.40 -6.83 15.13
C LEU A 569 -6.25 -6.35 16.03
N LEU A 570 -6.26 -5.08 16.41
CA LEU A 570 -5.24 -4.48 17.26
C LEU A 570 -5.21 -5.10 18.66
N LYS A 571 -6.38 -5.34 19.27
CA LYS A 571 -6.45 -6.08 20.53
C LYS A 571 -5.95 -7.51 20.41
N TYR A 572 -6.25 -8.17 19.30
CA TYR A 572 -5.79 -9.54 19.06
C TYR A 572 -4.26 -9.64 18.98
N ILE A 573 -3.59 -8.65 18.39
CA ILE A 573 -2.11 -8.59 18.34
C ILE A 573 -1.48 -8.05 19.64
N GLY A 574 -2.28 -7.66 20.64
CA GLY A 574 -1.81 -7.19 21.95
C GLY A 574 -1.60 -5.67 22.06
N TYR A 575 -2.04 -4.88 21.08
CA TYR A 575 -1.92 -3.42 21.14
C TYR A 575 -2.95 -2.82 22.12
N ASN A 576 -2.48 -1.95 23.02
CA ASN A 576 -3.30 -1.24 24.00
C ASN A 576 -3.11 0.29 23.92
N GLY A 577 -2.81 0.81 22.73
CA GLY A 577 -2.56 2.24 22.53
C GLY A 577 -3.80 3.02 22.10
N HIS A 578 -3.57 4.22 21.59
CA HIS A 578 -4.64 5.03 21.02
C HIS A 578 -5.00 4.61 19.60
N ILE A 579 -6.25 4.86 19.22
CA ILE A 579 -6.75 4.83 17.85
C ILE A 579 -7.63 6.05 17.58
N ILE A 580 -7.77 6.40 16.30
CA ILE A 580 -8.71 7.42 15.85
C ILE A 580 -10.06 6.77 15.53
N ASN A 581 -11.13 7.28 16.13
CA ASN A 581 -12.48 7.01 15.69
C ASN A 581 -12.72 7.74 14.36
N LEU A 582 -12.56 7.02 13.25
CA LEU A 582 -12.63 7.61 11.92
C LEU A 582 -14.01 8.18 11.58
N ALA A 583 -15.09 7.62 12.13
CA ALA A 583 -16.44 8.11 11.90
C ALA A 583 -16.63 9.49 12.54
N VAL A 584 -16.22 9.64 13.81
CA VAL A 584 -16.24 10.93 14.51
C VAL A 584 -15.28 11.91 13.87
N TYR A 585 -14.08 11.47 13.48
CA TYR A 585 -13.10 12.33 12.83
C TYR A 585 -13.59 12.87 11.47
N ALA A 586 -14.24 12.01 10.66
CA ALA A 586 -14.85 12.44 9.41
C ALA A 586 -16.00 13.41 9.65
N PHE A 587 -16.84 13.15 10.66
CA PHE A 587 -17.91 14.06 11.08
C PHE A 587 -17.38 15.43 11.52
N ALA A 588 -16.33 15.46 12.34
CA ALA A 588 -15.72 16.70 12.83
C ALA A 588 -15.07 17.54 11.72
N LYS A 589 -14.69 16.92 10.60
CA LYS A 589 -14.18 17.62 9.41
C LYS A 589 -15.26 18.19 8.50
N ASP A 590 -16.50 17.74 8.63
CA ASP A 590 -17.63 18.29 7.88
C ASP A 590 -18.17 19.52 8.61
N GLU A 591 -17.71 20.72 8.19
CA GLU A 591 -18.07 21.98 8.82
C GLU A 591 -19.59 22.23 8.85
N VAL A 592 -20.32 21.81 7.81
CA VAL A 592 -21.77 22.02 7.70
C VAL A 592 -22.49 21.17 8.75
N ARG A 593 -22.16 19.86 8.80
CA ARG A 593 -22.79 18.95 9.75
C ARG A 593 -22.40 19.26 11.19
N LEU A 594 -21.14 19.62 11.43
CA LEU A 594 -20.70 20.05 12.75
C LEU A 594 -21.45 21.31 13.20
N HIS A 595 -21.65 22.28 12.31
CA HIS A 595 -22.43 23.48 12.62
C HIS A 595 -23.89 23.15 12.94
N ASP A 596 -24.55 22.31 12.12
CA ASP A 596 -25.93 21.86 12.37
C ASP A 596 -26.05 21.13 13.70
N TYR A 597 -25.06 20.28 14.02
CA TYR A 597 -25.00 19.56 15.28
C TYR A 597 -24.85 20.49 16.49
N ILE A 598 -23.93 21.46 16.42
CA ILE A 598 -23.73 22.47 17.46
C ILE A 598 -25.02 23.26 17.66
N LYS A 599 -25.67 23.68 16.58
CA LYS A 599 -26.94 24.43 16.63
C LYS A 599 -28.04 23.61 17.29
N ASN A 600 -28.20 22.33 16.93
CA ASN A 600 -29.20 21.45 17.53
C ASN A 600 -28.92 21.21 19.02
N THR A 601 -27.64 21.01 19.38
CA THR A 601 -27.23 20.82 20.78
C THR A 601 -27.48 22.09 21.61
N GLN A 602 -27.18 23.26 21.04
CA GLN A 602 -27.50 24.56 21.66
C GLN A 602 -29.00 24.74 21.84
N GLN A 603 -29.82 24.33 20.86
CA GLN A 603 -31.27 24.40 20.97
C GLN A 603 -31.80 23.50 22.11
N ILE A 604 -31.30 22.27 22.22
CA ILE A 604 -31.64 21.35 23.33
C ILE A 604 -31.26 21.95 24.69
N ALA A 605 -30.10 22.62 24.76
CA ALA A 605 -29.67 23.31 25.97
C ALA A 605 -30.61 24.47 26.33
N ILE A 606 -30.96 25.31 25.36
CA ILE A 606 -31.88 26.45 25.53
C ILE A 606 -33.28 25.97 25.96
N ASP A 607 -33.83 24.99 25.25
CA ASP A 607 -35.17 24.46 25.52
C ASP A 607 -35.25 23.81 26.91
N GLY A 608 -34.21 23.05 27.28
CA GLY A 608 -34.11 22.46 28.61
C GLY A 608 -33.98 23.49 29.72
N GLN A 609 -33.18 24.55 29.50
CA GLN A 609 -33.05 25.65 30.46
C GLN A 609 -34.38 26.38 30.64
N ALA A 610 -35.06 26.73 29.55
CA ALA A 610 -36.34 27.43 29.61
C ALA A 610 -37.42 26.63 30.34
N GLU A 611 -37.49 25.31 30.12
CA GLU A 611 -38.42 24.43 30.84
C GLU A 611 -38.07 24.32 32.34
N MET A 612 -36.78 24.26 32.69
CA MET A 612 -36.33 24.27 34.08
C MET A 612 -36.68 25.58 34.79
N GLU A 613 -36.48 26.74 34.14
CA GLU A 613 -36.86 28.05 34.66
C GLU A 613 -38.37 28.15 34.90
N ARG A 614 -39.19 27.72 33.92
CA ARG A 614 -40.66 27.68 34.07
C ARG A 614 -41.11 26.86 35.27
N LEU A 615 -40.49 25.71 35.50
CA LEU A 615 -40.85 24.79 36.61
C LEU A 615 -40.40 25.30 37.98
N ILE A 616 -39.32 26.09 38.03
CA ILE A 616 -38.90 26.80 39.24
C ILE A 616 -39.93 27.88 39.61
N ASP A 617 -40.40 28.65 38.64
CA ASP A 617 -41.41 29.70 38.86
C ASP A 617 -42.76 29.12 39.34
N GLU A 618 -43.07 27.88 38.96
CA GLU A 618 -44.29 27.15 39.38
C GLU A 618 -44.15 26.43 40.74
N ASP A 619 -42.99 26.49 41.40
CA ASP A 619 -42.64 25.77 42.66
C ASP A 619 -42.90 24.25 42.59
N ASN A 620 -42.79 23.65 41.39
CA ASN A 620 -43.09 22.24 41.17
C ASN A 620 -41.82 21.37 41.20
N LYS A 621 -41.30 21.14 42.41
CA LYS A 621 -40.04 20.42 42.64
C LYS A 621 -39.99 19.01 42.01
N LYS A 622 -41.10 18.28 42.00
CA LYS A 622 -41.14 16.92 41.43
C LYS A 622 -41.04 16.93 39.90
N ALA A 623 -41.74 17.87 39.25
CA ALA A 623 -41.66 18.03 37.80
C ALA A 623 -40.28 18.54 37.37
N PHE A 624 -39.67 19.43 38.15
CA PHE A 624 -38.31 19.92 37.91
C PHE A 624 -37.27 18.79 37.84
N GLU A 625 -37.22 17.91 38.84
CA GLU A 625 -36.24 16.80 38.83
C GLU A 625 -36.45 15.86 37.63
N ALA A 626 -37.71 15.56 37.27
CA ALA A 626 -38.00 14.75 36.09
C ALA A 626 -37.60 15.43 34.78
N ALA A 627 -37.80 16.75 34.66
CA ALA A 627 -37.39 17.53 33.49
C ALA A 627 -35.86 17.63 33.38
N LYS A 628 -35.18 17.83 34.51
CA LYS A 628 -33.72 17.82 34.60
C LYS A 628 -33.14 16.48 34.16
N ASP A 629 -33.65 15.36 34.67
CA ASP A 629 -33.20 14.02 34.26
C ASP A 629 -33.43 13.77 32.77
N LYS A 630 -34.60 14.19 32.25
CA LYS A 630 -34.91 14.10 30.82
C LYS A 630 -33.95 14.94 29.98
N TRP A 631 -33.64 16.16 30.42
CA TRP A 631 -32.72 17.07 29.73
C TRP A 631 -31.28 16.55 29.76
N LEU A 632 -30.79 16.10 30.93
CA LEU A 632 -29.48 15.47 31.06
C LEU A 632 -29.36 14.24 30.16
N LYS A 633 -30.42 13.43 30.07
CA LYS A 633 -30.47 12.29 29.14
C LYS A 633 -30.43 12.74 27.67
N ALA A 634 -31.17 13.78 27.31
CA ALA A 634 -31.16 14.32 25.94
C ALA A 634 -29.79 14.88 25.55
N ILE A 635 -29.10 15.57 26.47
CA ILE A 635 -27.71 16.04 26.28
C ILE A 635 -26.75 14.85 26.17
N ALA A 636 -26.87 13.86 27.04
CA ALA A 636 -26.03 12.66 26.99
C ALA A 636 -26.19 11.90 25.66
N GLU A 637 -27.42 11.84 25.12
CA GLU A 637 -27.71 11.28 23.80
C GLU A 637 -27.15 12.13 22.64
N HIS A 638 -26.89 13.43 22.87
CA HIS A 638 -26.28 14.37 21.93
C HIS A 638 -24.83 14.71 22.33
N THR A 639 -24.10 13.74 22.87
CA THR A 639 -22.65 13.87 23.10
C THR A 639 -21.90 13.06 22.04
N LEU A 640 -21.01 13.70 21.29
CA LEU A 640 -20.16 12.99 20.33
C LEU A 640 -19.20 12.07 21.10
N SER A 641 -19.00 10.86 20.57
CA SER A 641 -17.90 10.01 21.04
C SER A 641 -16.56 10.72 20.83
N PRO A 642 -15.53 10.43 21.64
CA PRO A 642 -14.24 11.08 21.50
C PRO A 642 -13.59 10.71 20.17
N ILE A 643 -12.86 11.66 19.56
CA ILE A 643 -12.11 11.42 18.31
C ILE A 643 -11.00 10.39 18.56
N ILE A 644 -10.43 10.40 19.76
CA ILE A 644 -9.39 9.47 20.19
C ILE A 644 -9.99 8.48 21.18
N GLU A 645 -9.76 7.21 20.93
CA GLU A 645 -10.13 6.13 21.83
C GLU A 645 -8.88 5.37 22.27
N ILE A 646 -8.83 4.98 23.54
CA ILE A 646 -7.84 4.05 24.06
C ILE A 646 -8.47 2.67 24.00
N ILE A 647 -7.82 1.75 23.30
CA ILE A 647 -8.34 0.38 23.17
C ILE A 647 -7.76 -0.50 24.24
#